data_AF-A0A650CPX7-F1
#
_entry.id   AF-A0A650CPX7-F1
#
_cell.length_a   1.000
_cell.length_b   1.000
_cell.length_c   1.000
_cell.angle_alpha   90.00
_cell.angle_beta   90.00
_cell.angle_gamma   90.00
#
_symmetry.space_group_name_H-M   'P 1'
#
loop_
_entity.id
_entity.type
_entity.pdbx_description
1 polymer ?
#
loop_
_entity_poly.entity_id
_entity_poly.type
_entity_poly.pdbx_seq_one_letter_code
_entity_poly.pdbx_strand_id
1 'polypeptide(L)'
;MGFLNYVKVWSDVLEPRLDEKAAPSLGGVHLGKEEDIYSDPVEFFKRTLITKHMVEALENVADALMGRGGHKLVMLLSLFGGGKTHMLLTIYHAFRKPDALLNAKTEDNETRERLHRLAEELSKMGGVRVVVLDGYFSELAPTPVNPLKVPEGYRVQTIWGSLAHQLGRFDEVRENDEKLLAPPADVILKLLGNKPVLILVDELAHYVVGLKSTSDPGLQNYGDQVLSFVESLAKAIDLSRHPVVLIVSLPVEERGEGLEVEERYKSQLDVVKSLHKSVSRVESKRIVPVTSSDIASILKVRIFESIDHKAARAVSSSLAELYRAEENKEVFGDDVVRKAHLIENTYPFHPSYINTLVDIVDKHEGLQKTRDAIRITRKVIRKLVNAKSAAELVMPFHIDIEDREIRGILFSDVLYRQYDTILEDDVVERTKSYEKPELAKTIAKTILVKTFVYTGSIKQQLQLYPDKHEIIVSTFEPSMARALNLQPKDYLDALEWASNNLVYLLSESERYWFTQIVSPIGMVEMTAKTIDDHEALKKVEEYGWRLLTTSYKDVVSGSRKHKQGGEAAETPFNTGSSMVLVEPKPVDHDSRDYILVAVLSPIQSSDIEKVIYETTNGELRRYANTVYIIYPRDSNSVLQMIRDAKHLIACDIVSEELDSMYKDEDDREVMKKKLKRYCEGMEGVEGKLVRSILAGLNLVAYPSFDEKSHRNTYKFTNATMADTIIETATHALKSDNPPKLYDELDFSVLEYMLSQIGIELSEGNFAKTVSDIVDYFYSNPRLPMVREETIKQALIDGVKSLKIGVKRQDKIFFKKVYECRSRQDCNPPSIVEGEAPHSLEPSDLILPWRTALQEQLEGLGHVKEERVGGGIRRIWYAFYIDGSLVPVAEASKRPDLEVLHNSPLVRITEFIEEGVDVKLDNYEITALPGEEVTVTVLIERIGGFKGDLSLVATFGTLSSNALSISDESPSAKIDWRIKAPEEPGTYSYEVRVMNASGNVLKTSSLKIIVKPKGREAVKGVPPKDTKLSVIEVKVPVFNFKPLRIIDTKFSSNCEVEEAVLELEAEISGKKPRASLRLSSVSIDDVINIFPAIAQRYGIAVKSASYWIRLRPRNGDYIIAPEFTQEEAREIGDYMTYNVFEGG
;
A
#
# COMPACT_ATOMS: atom_id res chain seq x y z
N MET A 1 -7.78 43.20 17.13
CA MET A 1 -8.25 44.45 16.48
C MET A 1 -7.35 44.66 15.28
N GLY A 2 -7.92 44.77 14.07
CA GLY A 2 -7.14 44.93 12.83
C GLY A 2 -6.66 46.38 12.58
N PHE A 3 -5.85 46.57 11.54
CA PHE A 3 -5.23 47.86 11.18
C PHE A 3 -6.27 48.95 10.87
N LEU A 4 -7.46 48.56 10.41
CA LEU A 4 -8.56 49.49 10.12
C LEU A 4 -9.00 50.33 11.33
N ASN A 5 -8.69 49.92 12.56
CA ASN A 5 -8.95 50.71 13.77
C ASN A 5 -7.91 51.82 14.02
N TYR A 6 -6.79 51.78 13.32
CA TYR A 6 -5.62 52.64 13.53
C TYR A 6 -5.28 53.50 12.31
N VAL A 7 -6.11 53.44 11.27
CA VAL A 7 -5.95 54.23 10.05
C VAL A 7 -7.27 54.87 9.65
N LYS A 8 -7.19 56.01 8.95
CA LYS A 8 -8.33 56.63 8.29
C LYS A 8 -8.08 56.61 6.79
N VAL A 9 -8.92 55.90 6.04
CA VAL A 9 -8.83 55.80 4.58
C VAL A 9 -9.46 57.02 3.94
N TRP A 10 -8.86 57.56 2.88
CA TRP A 10 -9.48 58.65 2.13
C TRP A 10 -10.80 58.21 1.49
N SER A 11 -11.80 59.09 1.47
CA SER A 11 -13.11 58.78 0.86
C SER A 11 -12.99 58.41 -0.62
N ASP A 12 -12.08 59.06 -1.34
CA ASP A 12 -11.89 58.80 -2.78
C ASP A 12 -11.41 57.37 -3.06
N VAL A 13 -10.65 56.74 -2.16
CA VAL A 13 -10.20 55.33 -2.27
C VAL A 13 -11.38 54.36 -2.31
N LEU A 14 -12.48 54.72 -1.66
CA LEU A 14 -13.70 53.91 -1.58
C LEU A 14 -14.60 54.10 -2.81
N GLU A 15 -14.32 55.04 -3.70
CA GLU A 15 -15.10 55.32 -4.92
C GLU A 15 -14.48 54.61 -6.16
N PRO A 16 -15.11 53.54 -6.70
CA PRO A 16 -14.55 52.80 -7.84
C PRO A 16 -14.35 53.64 -9.10
N ARG A 17 -15.19 54.66 -9.33
CA ARG A 17 -15.08 55.57 -10.50
C ARG A 17 -13.74 56.32 -10.56
N LEU A 18 -13.06 56.46 -9.42
CA LEU A 18 -11.80 57.20 -9.29
C LEU A 18 -10.56 56.30 -9.45
N ASP A 19 -10.73 54.98 -9.54
CA ASP A 19 -9.60 54.05 -9.74
C ASP A 19 -8.89 54.29 -11.07
N GLU A 20 -9.65 54.54 -12.14
CA GLU A 20 -9.08 54.83 -13.47
C GLU A 20 -8.51 56.26 -13.55
N LYS A 21 -8.95 57.14 -12.63
CA LYS A 21 -8.44 58.50 -12.44
C LYS A 21 -7.23 58.57 -11.52
N ALA A 22 -6.53 57.45 -11.25
CA ALA A 22 -5.30 57.45 -10.47
C ALA A 22 -4.15 58.23 -11.14
N ALA A 23 -4.23 58.50 -12.45
CA ALA A 23 -3.33 59.37 -13.18
C ALA A 23 -4.04 60.67 -13.58
N PRO A 24 -3.62 61.84 -13.08
CA PRO A 24 -4.16 63.12 -13.49
C PRO A 24 -3.56 63.60 -14.82
N SER A 25 -4.27 64.46 -15.55
CA SER A 25 -3.69 65.23 -16.66
C SER A 25 -3.36 66.67 -16.24
N LEU A 26 -2.16 67.14 -16.59
CA LEU A 26 -1.79 68.55 -16.43
C LEU A 26 -2.72 69.48 -17.22
N GLY A 27 -2.97 69.16 -18.49
CA GLY A 27 -3.90 69.91 -19.33
C GLY A 27 -5.32 69.90 -18.79
N GLY A 28 -5.79 68.75 -18.30
CA GLY A 28 -7.09 68.62 -17.66
C GLY A 28 -7.24 69.53 -16.42
N VAL A 29 -6.24 69.56 -15.54
CA VAL A 29 -6.21 70.48 -14.38
C VAL A 29 -6.17 71.94 -14.84
N HIS A 30 -5.36 72.28 -15.85
CA HIS A 30 -5.26 73.64 -16.37
C HIS A 30 -6.59 74.15 -16.93
N LEU A 31 -7.35 73.29 -17.60
CA LEU A 31 -8.65 73.60 -18.21
C LEU A 31 -9.84 73.44 -17.24
N GLY A 32 -9.61 73.02 -15.98
CA GLY A 32 -10.68 72.77 -15.00
C GLY A 32 -11.57 71.57 -15.36
N LYS A 33 -11.02 70.57 -16.07
CA LYS A 33 -11.72 69.36 -16.51
C LYS A 33 -11.37 68.12 -15.66
N GLU A 34 -10.57 68.28 -14.62
CA GLU A 34 -10.12 67.21 -13.71
C GLU A 34 -10.81 67.26 -12.34
N GLU A 35 -10.82 66.13 -11.64
CA GLU A 35 -11.42 66.03 -10.29
C GLU A 35 -10.74 66.96 -9.28
N ASP A 36 -11.49 67.42 -8.29
CA ASP A 36 -11.03 68.39 -7.28
C ASP A 36 -9.80 67.90 -6.50
N ILE A 37 -9.63 66.59 -6.32
CA ILE A 37 -8.44 66.00 -5.68
C ILE A 37 -7.12 66.29 -6.42
N TYR A 38 -7.20 66.72 -7.69
CA TYR A 38 -6.06 67.16 -8.49
C TYR A 38 -6.12 68.63 -8.86
N SER A 39 -7.32 69.19 -9.07
CA SER A 39 -7.52 70.57 -9.48
C SER A 39 -7.38 71.58 -8.33
N ASP A 40 -7.80 71.23 -7.11
CA ASP A 40 -7.60 72.09 -5.93
C ASP A 40 -6.19 71.88 -5.35
N PRO A 41 -5.36 72.96 -5.23
CA PRO A 41 -4.00 72.82 -4.73
C PRO A 41 -3.90 72.25 -3.32
N VAL A 42 -4.86 72.55 -2.43
CA VAL A 42 -4.81 72.12 -1.04
C VAL A 42 -5.13 70.63 -0.93
N GLU A 43 -6.19 70.17 -1.60
CA GLU A 43 -6.56 68.76 -1.65
C GLU A 43 -5.52 67.91 -2.38
N PHE A 44 -4.89 68.46 -3.43
CA PHE A 44 -3.75 67.83 -4.10
C PHE A 44 -2.60 67.60 -3.11
N PHE A 45 -2.10 68.65 -2.45
CA PHE A 45 -0.93 68.52 -1.57
C PHE A 45 -1.20 67.64 -0.34
N LYS A 46 -2.41 67.64 0.23
CA LYS A 46 -2.78 66.72 1.32
C LYS A 46 -2.56 65.23 0.97
N ARG A 47 -2.66 64.90 -0.32
CA ARG A 47 -2.51 63.55 -0.89
C ARG A 47 -1.23 63.38 -1.71
N THR A 48 -0.27 64.30 -1.59
CA THR A 48 0.99 64.24 -2.33
C THR A 48 2.15 64.07 -1.36
N LEU A 49 2.97 63.04 -1.61
CA LEU A 49 4.27 62.91 -1.00
C LEU A 49 5.26 63.75 -1.81
N ILE A 50 5.90 64.72 -1.15
CA ILE A 50 6.99 65.49 -1.72
C ILE A 50 8.30 64.82 -1.30
N THR A 51 8.94 64.13 -2.26
CA THR A 51 10.25 63.48 -2.06
C THR A 51 11.37 64.51 -2.07
N LYS A 52 12.56 64.11 -1.61
CA LYS A 52 13.77 64.94 -1.68
C LYS A 52 14.06 65.44 -3.10
N HIS A 53 13.93 64.57 -4.11
CA HIS A 53 14.15 64.91 -5.52
C HIS A 53 13.11 65.90 -6.05
N MET A 54 11.85 65.81 -5.59
CA MET A 54 10.81 66.78 -5.94
C MET A 54 11.09 68.16 -5.33
N VAL A 55 11.60 68.23 -4.09
CA VAL A 55 12.03 69.50 -3.49
C VAL A 55 13.19 70.11 -4.29
N GLU A 56 14.21 69.33 -4.64
CA GLU A 56 15.35 69.79 -5.45
C GLU A 56 14.94 70.29 -6.85
N ALA A 57 13.88 69.69 -7.41
CA ALA A 57 13.29 70.16 -8.66
C ALA A 57 12.58 71.50 -8.49
N LEU A 58 11.77 71.65 -7.44
CA LEU A 58 11.10 72.92 -7.13
C LEU A 58 12.11 74.03 -6.81
N GLU A 59 13.15 73.75 -6.03
CA GLU A 59 14.24 74.69 -5.72
C GLU A 59 14.96 75.14 -7.00
N ASN A 60 15.33 74.20 -7.89
CA ASN A 60 15.95 74.56 -9.18
C ASN A 60 15.07 75.50 -10.02
N VAL A 61 13.77 75.21 -10.10
CA VAL A 61 12.82 76.04 -10.87
C VAL A 61 12.67 77.41 -10.21
N ALA A 62 12.61 77.47 -8.88
CA ALA A 62 12.53 78.73 -8.13
C ALA A 62 13.80 79.57 -8.35
N ASP A 63 14.99 79.00 -8.19
CA ASP A 63 16.27 79.69 -8.38
C ASP A 63 16.42 80.23 -9.81
N ALA A 64 16.05 79.44 -10.82
CA ALA A 64 16.12 79.85 -12.22
C ALA A 64 15.16 81.01 -12.52
N LEU A 65 13.96 81.02 -11.91
CA LEU A 65 13.00 82.11 -12.04
C LEU A 65 13.36 83.36 -11.20
N MET A 66 14.13 83.20 -10.12
CA MET A 66 14.66 84.32 -9.34
C MET A 66 15.98 84.88 -9.90
N GLY A 67 16.58 84.23 -10.88
CA GLY A 67 17.89 84.60 -11.42
C GLY A 67 19.06 84.32 -10.47
N ARG A 68 18.90 83.38 -9.53
CA ARG A 68 19.92 82.99 -8.53
C ARG A 68 20.86 81.87 -9.01
N GLY A 69 20.68 81.40 -10.25
CA GLY A 69 21.32 80.20 -10.77
C GLY A 69 20.27 79.14 -11.11
N GLY A 70 20.68 77.90 -11.33
CA GLY A 70 19.76 76.81 -11.70
C GLY A 70 19.56 76.64 -13.22
N HIS A 71 19.09 75.46 -13.61
CA HIS A 71 18.90 75.12 -15.01
C HIS A 71 17.54 75.61 -15.51
N LYS A 72 17.56 76.36 -16.61
CA LYS A 72 16.34 76.86 -17.30
C LYS A 72 15.61 75.77 -18.07
N LEU A 73 16.30 74.67 -18.42
CA LEU A 73 15.70 73.53 -19.09
C LEU A 73 15.75 72.33 -18.14
N VAL A 74 14.58 71.79 -17.83
CA VAL A 74 14.43 70.61 -16.97
C VAL A 74 13.73 69.51 -17.76
N MET A 75 14.36 68.35 -17.85
CA MET A 75 13.76 67.14 -18.43
C MET A 75 13.31 66.24 -17.30
N LEU A 76 12.02 65.95 -17.27
CA LEU A 76 11.46 64.94 -16.39
C LEU A 76 11.56 63.59 -17.09
N LEU A 77 12.47 62.76 -16.57
CA LEU A 77 12.65 61.39 -16.98
C LEU A 77 11.89 60.48 -16.03
N SER A 78 11.57 59.29 -16.52
CA SER A 78 11.01 58.22 -15.72
C SER A 78 12.13 57.30 -15.24
N LEU A 79 11.98 56.65 -14.09
CA LEU A 79 12.86 55.57 -13.64
C LEU A 79 11.98 54.40 -13.18
N PHE A 80 10.85 54.72 -12.54
CA PHE A 80 9.80 53.79 -12.18
C PHE A 80 8.42 54.16 -12.77
N GLY A 81 8.40 54.50 -14.07
CA GLY A 81 7.18 54.59 -14.92
C GLY A 81 6.10 55.54 -14.47
N GLY A 82 6.43 56.50 -13.60
CA GLY A 82 5.44 57.34 -12.95
C GLY A 82 6.05 58.59 -12.32
N GLY A 83 5.20 59.56 -12.02
CA GLY A 83 5.59 60.78 -11.31
C GLY A 83 5.89 62.00 -12.19
N LYS A 84 6.04 61.87 -13.52
CA LYS A 84 6.31 63.02 -14.43
C LYS A 84 5.18 64.05 -14.39
N THR A 85 3.96 63.67 -14.78
CA THR A 85 2.78 64.55 -14.73
C THR A 85 2.47 65.00 -13.30
N HIS A 86 2.69 64.14 -12.30
CA HIS A 86 2.49 64.51 -10.90
C HIS A 86 3.50 65.57 -10.40
N MET A 87 4.75 65.50 -10.88
CA MET A 87 5.78 66.51 -10.64
C MET A 87 5.43 67.82 -11.36
N LEU A 88 4.95 67.76 -12.61
CA LEU A 88 4.45 68.93 -13.33
C LEU A 88 3.29 69.60 -12.58
N LEU A 89 2.34 68.82 -12.06
CA LEU A 89 1.24 69.32 -11.23
C LEU A 89 1.71 69.91 -9.91
N THR A 90 2.71 69.30 -9.28
CA THR A 90 3.35 69.82 -8.07
C THR A 90 3.94 71.21 -8.34
N ILE A 91 4.71 71.37 -9.41
CA ILE A 91 5.24 72.66 -9.83
C ILE A 91 4.10 73.63 -10.19
N TYR A 92 3.13 73.18 -10.98
CA TYR A 92 1.99 74.00 -11.39
C TYR A 92 1.26 74.62 -10.19
N HIS A 93 0.91 73.82 -9.20
CA HIS A 93 0.23 74.26 -7.99
C HIS A 93 1.12 75.09 -7.07
N ALA A 94 2.41 74.71 -6.94
CA ALA A 94 3.40 75.46 -6.16
C ALA A 94 3.51 76.92 -6.61
N PHE A 95 3.57 77.17 -7.92
CA PHE A 95 3.72 78.52 -8.46
C PHE A 95 2.39 79.29 -8.58
N ARG A 96 1.24 78.61 -8.55
CA ARG A 96 -0.08 79.27 -8.55
C ARG A 96 -0.59 79.59 -7.15
N LYS A 97 -0.32 78.73 -6.17
CA LYS A 97 -0.76 78.87 -4.77
C LYS A 97 0.32 78.31 -3.82
N PRO A 98 1.43 79.04 -3.61
CA PRO A 98 2.57 78.56 -2.84
C PRO A 98 2.23 78.09 -1.42
N ASP A 99 1.33 78.78 -0.72
CA ASP A 99 0.90 78.41 0.64
C ASP A 99 0.31 76.99 0.73
N ALA A 100 -0.21 76.45 -0.37
CA ALA A 100 -0.77 75.11 -0.40
C ALA A 100 0.31 74.02 -0.18
N LEU A 101 1.58 74.30 -0.52
CA LEU A 101 2.71 73.39 -0.31
C LEU A 101 2.87 72.96 1.15
N LEU A 102 2.48 73.80 2.10
CA LEU A 102 2.56 73.50 3.54
C LEU A 102 1.65 72.34 3.96
N ASN A 103 0.70 71.94 3.11
CA ASN A 103 -0.18 70.79 3.34
C ASN A 103 0.43 69.46 2.85
N ALA A 104 1.55 69.51 2.13
CA ALA A 104 2.19 68.33 1.59
C ALA A 104 2.76 67.42 2.69
N LYS A 105 2.81 66.12 2.40
CA LYS A 105 3.51 65.14 3.24
C LYS A 105 4.95 65.01 2.77
N THR A 106 5.87 64.81 3.70
CA THR A 106 7.30 64.58 3.43
C THR A 106 7.77 63.32 4.13
N GLU A 107 8.88 62.75 3.67
CA GLU A 107 9.45 61.51 4.22
C GLU A 107 10.11 61.74 5.57
N ASP A 108 10.71 62.92 5.74
CA ASP A 108 11.48 63.31 6.91
C ASP A 108 11.28 64.81 7.22
N ASN A 109 11.83 65.23 8.38
CA ASN A 109 11.73 66.60 8.86
C ASN A 109 12.64 67.58 8.10
N GLU A 110 13.78 67.15 7.58
CA GLU A 110 14.69 68.01 6.80
C GLU A 110 14.03 68.44 5.48
N THR A 111 13.43 67.48 4.77
CA THR A 111 12.64 67.72 3.55
C THR A 111 11.47 68.66 3.84
N ARG A 112 10.82 68.52 5.02
CA ARG A 112 9.76 69.42 5.46
C ARG A 112 10.24 70.85 5.65
N GLU A 113 11.36 71.05 6.34
CA GLU A 113 11.92 72.38 6.58
C GLU A 113 12.34 73.06 5.28
N ARG A 114 12.94 72.32 4.34
CA ARG A 114 13.25 72.83 2.99
C ARG A 114 11.99 73.28 2.26
N LEU A 115 10.94 72.46 2.29
CA LEU A 115 9.68 72.78 1.63
C LEU A 115 8.99 74.02 2.24
N HIS A 116 9.02 74.16 3.57
CA HIS A 116 8.51 75.35 4.25
C HIS A 116 9.25 76.62 3.83
N ARG A 117 10.58 76.59 3.80
CA ARG A 117 11.40 77.72 3.31
C ARG A 117 11.03 78.07 1.87
N LEU A 118 10.92 77.06 1.01
CA LEU A 118 10.58 77.25 -0.39
C LEU A 118 9.19 77.86 -0.58
N ALA A 119 8.19 77.43 0.19
CA ALA A 119 6.85 78.01 0.15
C ALA A 119 6.85 79.51 0.50
N GLU A 120 7.63 79.92 1.50
CA GLU A 120 7.80 81.33 1.85
C GLU A 120 8.51 82.13 0.74
N GLU A 121 9.53 81.55 0.12
CA GLU A 121 10.26 82.17 -0.99
C GLU A 121 9.38 82.36 -2.22
N LEU A 122 8.63 81.33 -2.60
CA LEU A 122 7.68 81.38 -3.72
C LEU A 122 6.55 82.39 -3.45
N SER A 123 6.08 82.53 -2.21
CA SER A 123 5.06 83.53 -1.83
C SER A 123 5.55 84.97 -1.97
N LYS A 124 6.86 85.20 -1.81
CA LYS A 124 7.50 86.50 -2.00
C LYS A 124 7.84 86.79 -3.46
N MET A 125 7.77 85.78 -4.32
CA MET A 125 8.00 85.92 -5.76
C MET A 125 6.84 86.71 -6.38
N GLY A 126 7.16 87.69 -7.24
CA GLY A 126 6.15 88.36 -8.05
C GLY A 126 5.41 87.37 -8.98
N GLY A 127 4.28 87.79 -9.57
CA GLY A 127 3.46 86.90 -10.39
C GLY A 127 4.23 86.25 -11.56
N VAL A 128 4.38 84.92 -11.52
CA VAL A 128 4.96 84.10 -12.60
C VAL A 128 3.88 83.76 -13.61
N ARG A 129 4.17 83.93 -14.91
CA ARG A 129 3.26 83.46 -15.96
C ARG A 129 3.51 81.98 -16.22
N VAL A 130 2.61 81.13 -15.73
CA VAL A 130 2.60 79.70 -16.05
C VAL A 130 1.88 79.46 -17.38
N VAL A 131 2.53 78.76 -18.31
CA VAL A 131 2.03 78.31 -19.61
C VAL A 131 2.02 76.78 -19.62
N VAL A 132 0.96 76.17 -20.12
CA VAL A 132 0.83 74.71 -20.22
C VAL A 132 0.64 74.31 -21.68
N LEU A 133 1.52 73.45 -22.18
CA LEU A 133 1.36 72.79 -23.47
C LEU A 133 1.16 71.29 -23.20
N ASP A 134 0.03 70.75 -23.61
CA ASP A 134 -0.34 69.35 -23.34
C ASP A 134 -0.76 68.69 -24.66
N GLY A 135 -0.12 67.56 -24.98
CA GLY A 135 -0.31 66.86 -26.24
C GLY A 135 -1.67 66.15 -26.43
N TYR A 136 -2.52 66.07 -25.40
CA TYR A 136 -3.85 65.46 -25.48
C TYR A 136 -4.96 66.46 -25.79
N PHE A 137 -4.84 67.71 -25.35
CA PHE A 137 -5.92 68.70 -25.47
C PHE A 137 -5.64 69.67 -26.61
N SER A 138 -6.52 69.71 -27.61
CA SER A 138 -6.40 70.63 -28.76
C SER A 138 -6.41 72.11 -28.39
N GLU A 139 -6.95 72.47 -27.23
CA GLU A 139 -6.89 73.84 -26.69
C GLU A 139 -5.47 74.24 -26.24
N LEU A 140 -4.62 73.27 -25.91
CA LEU A 140 -3.25 73.47 -25.41
C LEU A 140 -2.18 73.09 -26.44
N ALA A 141 -2.49 72.13 -27.32
CA ALA A 141 -1.68 71.77 -28.49
C ALA A 141 -2.57 71.65 -29.75
N PRO A 142 -3.00 72.76 -30.35
CA PRO A 142 -3.84 72.76 -31.55
C PRO A 142 -3.09 72.20 -32.75
N THR A 143 -3.84 71.70 -33.73
CA THR A 143 -3.29 71.24 -35.03
C THR A 143 -3.99 71.99 -36.17
N PRO A 144 -3.45 71.93 -37.40
CA PRO A 144 -4.12 72.53 -38.56
C PRO A 144 -5.54 71.99 -38.79
N VAL A 145 -5.80 70.74 -38.38
CA VAL A 145 -7.11 70.09 -38.47
C VAL A 145 -8.04 70.56 -37.35
N ASN A 146 -7.50 70.75 -36.14
CA ASN A 146 -8.25 71.15 -34.95
C ASN A 146 -7.69 72.45 -34.36
N PRO A 147 -7.87 73.60 -35.03
CA PRO A 147 -7.36 74.87 -34.56
C PRO A 147 -8.20 75.42 -33.41
N LEU A 148 -7.55 76.08 -32.46
CA LEU A 148 -8.24 76.84 -31.42
C LEU A 148 -8.83 78.12 -32.04
N LYS A 149 -10.15 78.26 -31.93
CA LYS A 149 -10.89 79.45 -32.39
C LYS A 149 -11.00 80.43 -31.25
N VAL A 150 -10.29 81.54 -31.35
CA VAL A 150 -10.23 82.56 -30.30
C VAL A 150 -11.32 83.61 -30.58
N PRO A 151 -12.18 83.97 -29.60
CA PRO A 151 -13.27 84.93 -29.79
C PRO A 151 -12.85 86.27 -30.40
N GLU A 152 -11.62 86.70 -30.14
CA GLU A 152 -10.96 87.91 -30.62
C GLU A 152 -10.65 87.90 -32.13
N GLY A 153 -11.03 86.84 -32.86
CA GLY A 153 -11.09 86.84 -34.32
C GLY A 153 -9.90 86.20 -35.04
N TYR A 154 -8.98 85.56 -34.32
CA TYR A 154 -7.89 84.78 -34.92
C TYR A 154 -8.02 83.28 -34.61
N ARG A 155 -7.31 82.47 -35.39
CA ARG A 155 -7.23 81.02 -35.22
C ARG A 155 -5.80 80.66 -34.87
N VAL A 156 -5.64 79.77 -33.90
CA VAL A 156 -4.33 79.23 -33.50
C VAL A 156 -4.26 77.80 -34.02
N GLN A 157 -3.35 77.54 -34.96
CA GLN A 157 -3.25 76.26 -35.67
C GLN A 157 -2.11 75.38 -35.16
N THR A 158 -1.19 75.93 -34.39
CA THR A 158 0.07 75.26 -34.04
C THR A 158 0.39 75.32 -32.55
N ILE A 159 1.25 74.41 -32.07
CA ILE A 159 1.74 74.40 -30.69
C ILE A 159 2.50 75.68 -30.29
N TRP A 160 3.26 76.30 -31.20
CA TRP A 160 3.91 77.59 -30.93
C TRP A 160 2.93 78.76 -30.94
N GLY A 161 1.88 78.67 -31.77
CA GLY A 161 0.74 79.58 -31.70
C GLY A 161 0.04 79.50 -30.34
N SER A 162 -0.12 78.30 -29.77
CA SER A 162 -0.70 78.09 -28.43
C SER A 162 0.15 78.73 -27.34
N LEU A 163 1.47 78.52 -27.38
CA LEU A 163 2.41 79.22 -26.50
C LEU A 163 2.23 80.73 -26.57
N ALA A 164 2.16 81.28 -27.79
CA ALA A 164 2.02 82.72 -27.97
C ALA A 164 0.65 83.26 -27.55
N HIS A 165 -0.42 82.48 -27.76
CA HIS A 165 -1.77 82.80 -27.31
C HIS A 165 -1.84 82.89 -25.78
N GLN A 166 -1.31 81.90 -25.06
CA GLN A 166 -1.28 81.89 -23.59
C GLN A 166 -0.42 83.01 -22.99
N LEU A 167 0.60 83.46 -23.71
CA LEU A 167 1.41 84.63 -23.35
C LEU A 167 0.74 85.97 -23.72
N GLY A 168 -0.38 85.95 -24.44
CA GLY A 168 -1.08 87.16 -24.92
C GLY A 168 -0.33 87.89 -26.05
N ARG A 169 0.52 87.18 -26.81
CA ARG A 169 1.45 87.75 -27.81
C ARG A 169 1.40 87.00 -29.14
N PHE A 170 0.22 86.53 -29.55
CA PHE A 170 0.02 85.75 -30.77
C PHE A 170 0.55 86.45 -32.04
N ASP A 171 0.47 87.78 -32.12
CA ASP A 171 0.94 88.55 -33.27
C ASP A 171 2.43 88.35 -33.58
N GLU A 172 3.27 88.01 -32.59
CA GLU A 172 4.70 87.76 -32.79
C GLU A 172 4.98 86.50 -33.63
N VAL A 173 4.02 85.57 -33.69
CA VAL A 173 4.16 84.28 -34.41
C VAL A 173 3.03 84.04 -35.41
N ARG A 174 2.17 85.03 -35.68
CA ARG A 174 0.99 84.89 -36.54
C ARG A 174 1.34 84.32 -37.91
N GLU A 175 2.36 84.88 -38.57
CA GLU A 175 2.80 84.41 -39.89
C GLU A 175 3.35 82.98 -39.85
N ASN A 176 4.07 82.62 -38.78
CA ASN A 176 4.58 81.27 -38.56
C ASN A 176 3.45 80.25 -38.34
N ASP A 177 2.43 80.62 -37.56
CA ASP A 177 1.24 79.81 -37.30
C ASP A 177 0.41 79.61 -38.58
N GLU A 178 0.22 80.65 -39.38
CA GLU A 178 -0.52 80.57 -40.66
C GLU A 178 0.21 79.74 -41.72
N LYS A 179 1.55 79.80 -41.76
CA LYS A 179 2.38 79.05 -42.71
C LYS A 179 2.80 77.66 -42.24
N LEU A 180 2.48 77.28 -41.01
CA LEU A 180 2.88 76.02 -40.38
C LEU A 180 4.42 75.81 -40.34
N LEU A 181 5.18 76.91 -40.23
CA LEU A 181 6.64 76.90 -40.17
C LEU A 181 7.13 77.31 -38.78
N ALA A 182 8.00 76.49 -38.19
CA ALA A 182 8.52 76.73 -36.85
C ALA A 182 9.21 78.10 -36.75
N PRO A 183 8.88 78.93 -35.74
CA PRO A 183 9.55 80.21 -35.55
C PRO A 183 11.03 80.01 -35.18
N PRO A 184 11.95 80.81 -35.73
CA PRO A 184 13.35 80.77 -35.35
C PRO A 184 13.56 81.29 -33.93
N ALA A 185 14.73 80.99 -33.35
CA ALA A 185 15.01 81.25 -31.93
C ALA A 185 14.94 82.74 -31.53
N ASP A 186 15.25 83.68 -32.44
CA ASP A 186 15.15 85.12 -32.22
C ASP A 186 13.69 85.60 -32.11
N VAL A 187 12.78 85.04 -32.92
CA VAL A 187 11.34 85.29 -32.81
C VAL A 187 10.79 84.73 -31.50
N ILE A 188 11.19 83.50 -31.12
CA ILE A 188 10.79 82.91 -29.83
C ILE A 188 11.34 83.73 -28.66
N LEU A 189 12.59 84.19 -28.71
CA LEU A 189 13.17 85.04 -27.67
C LEU A 189 12.38 86.34 -27.49
N LYS A 190 11.97 86.97 -28.60
CA LYS A 190 11.09 88.14 -28.56
C LYS A 190 9.74 87.79 -27.95
N LEU A 191 9.16 86.63 -28.28
CA LEU A 191 7.88 86.15 -27.76
C LEU A 191 7.88 85.96 -26.24
N LEU A 192 8.94 85.37 -25.68
CA LEU A 192 9.07 85.10 -24.23
C LEU A 192 9.02 86.38 -23.39
N GLY A 193 9.56 87.49 -23.92
CA GLY A 193 9.51 88.79 -23.26
C GLY A 193 10.32 88.86 -21.96
N ASN A 194 9.96 89.83 -21.09
CA ASN A 194 10.80 90.20 -19.95
C ASN A 194 10.24 89.75 -18.59
N LYS A 195 9.02 89.20 -18.55
CA LYS A 195 8.38 88.74 -17.31
C LYS A 195 8.83 87.31 -16.99
N PRO A 196 8.78 86.86 -15.72
CA PRO A 196 9.03 85.46 -15.39
C PRO A 196 8.01 84.54 -16.06
N VAL A 197 8.49 83.55 -16.83
CA VAL A 197 7.65 82.58 -17.54
C VAL A 197 8.06 81.17 -17.16
N LEU A 198 7.08 80.36 -16.76
CA LEU A 198 7.24 78.94 -16.54
C LEU A 198 6.43 78.18 -17.60
N ILE A 199 7.12 77.45 -18.47
CA ILE A 199 6.52 76.65 -19.54
C ILE A 199 6.55 75.18 -19.10
N LEU A 200 5.37 74.60 -18.92
CA LEU A 200 5.20 73.19 -18.60
C LEU A 200 4.70 72.47 -19.85
N VAL A 201 5.44 71.44 -20.28
CA VAL A 201 5.13 70.65 -21.47
C VAL A 201 4.91 69.21 -21.06
N ASP A 202 3.68 68.73 -21.21
CA ASP A 202 3.29 67.34 -20.95
C ASP A 202 2.90 66.63 -22.25
N GLU A 203 3.13 65.33 -22.32
CA GLU A 203 2.65 64.46 -23.42
C GLU A 203 3.03 64.91 -24.85
N LEU A 204 4.14 65.64 -25.00
CA LEU A 204 4.62 66.12 -26.30
C LEU A 204 4.94 64.97 -27.26
N ALA A 205 5.44 63.84 -26.75
CA ALA A 205 5.70 62.65 -27.55
C ALA A 205 4.42 62.10 -28.16
N HIS A 206 3.31 62.03 -27.41
CA HIS A 206 2.01 61.62 -27.92
C HIS A 206 1.57 62.48 -29.10
N TYR A 207 1.69 63.80 -28.96
CA TYR A 207 1.31 64.76 -29.98
C TYR A 207 2.10 64.57 -31.29
N VAL A 208 3.42 64.50 -31.22
CA VAL A 208 4.27 64.34 -32.42
C VAL A 208 4.11 62.96 -33.05
N VAL A 209 4.01 61.89 -32.24
CA VAL A 209 3.75 60.54 -32.74
C VAL A 209 2.41 60.50 -33.47
N GLY A 210 1.35 61.07 -32.90
CA GLY A 210 0.04 61.15 -33.54
C GLY A 210 0.09 61.81 -34.92
N LEU A 211 0.83 62.91 -35.07
CA LEU A 211 1.02 63.61 -36.34
C LEU A 211 1.81 62.77 -37.36
N LYS A 212 2.91 62.15 -36.93
CA LYS A 212 3.81 61.37 -37.79
C LYS A 212 3.25 60.01 -38.20
N SER A 213 2.35 59.44 -37.39
CA SER A 213 1.69 58.17 -37.68
C SER A 213 0.52 58.30 -38.67
N THR A 214 0.11 59.52 -39.04
CA THR A 214 -0.92 59.72 -40.06
C THR A 214 -0.41 59.39 -41.46
N SER A 215 -1.30 59.16 -42.42
CA SER A 215 -0.95 59.05 -43.86
C SER A 215 -0.95 60.39 -44.59
N ASP A 216 -1.18 61.51 -43.90
CA ASP A 216 -1.24 62.85 -44.48
C ASP A 216 0.15 63.50 -44.50
N PRO A 217 0.77 63.74 -45.67
CA PRO A 217 2.09 64.33 -45.76
C PRO A 217 2.19 65.74 -45.14
N GLY A 218 1.11 66.52 -45.17
CA GLY A 218 1.07 67.85 -44.58
C GLY A 218 1.18 67.80 -43.05
N LEU A 219 0.49 66.84 -42.42
CA LEU A 219 0.56 66.63 -40.97
C LEU A 219 1.90 66.01 -40.54
N GLN A 220 2.47 65.11 -41.34
CA GLN A 220 3.81 64.58 -41.11
C GLN A 220 4.86 65.71 -41.15
N ASN A 221 4.81 66.55 -42.19
CA ASN A 221 5.69 67.72 -42.33
C ASN A 221 5.53 68.69 -41.15
N TYR A 222 4.30 68.93 -40.69
CA TYR A 222 4.06 69.72 -39.49
C TYR A 222 4.68 69.05 -38.25
N GLY A 223 4.59 67.73 -38.11
CA GLY A 223 5.27 66.96 -37.07
C GLY A 223 6.80 67.16 -37.07
N ASP A 224 7.44 67.28 -38.23
CA ASP A 224 8.85 67.65 -38.34
C ASP A 224 9.12 69.10 -37.91
N GLN A 225 8.24 70.03 -38.27
CA GLN A 225 8.32 71.43 -37.81
C GLN A 225 8.16 71.54 -36.29
N VAL A 226 7.37 70.69 -35.65
CA VAL A 226 7.29 70.64 -34.18
C VAL A 226 8.64 70.24 -33.57
N LEU A 227 9.37 69.29 -34.14
CA LEU A 227 10.73 68.94 -33.67
C LEU A 227 11.70 70.12 -33.82
N SER A 228 11.63 70.86 -34.93
CA SER A 228 12.41 72.08 -35.15
C SER A 228 12.04 73.21 -34.19
N PHE A 229 10.75 73.33 -33.85
CA PHE A 229 10.27 74.29 -32.86
C PHE A 229 10.82 73.98 -31.47
N VAL A 230 10.82 72.72 -31.02
CA VAL A 230 11.36 72.32 -29.71
C VAL A 230 12.84 72.68 -29.61
N GLU A 231 13.62 72.42 -30.65
CA GLU A 231 15.04 72.80 -30.70
C GLU A 231 15.22 74.33 -30.65
N SER A 232 14.42 75.06 -31.42
CA SER A 232 14.47 76.54 -31.45
C SER A 232 14.03 77.15 -30.11
N LEU A 233 13.02 76.58 -29.46
CA LEU A 233 12.53 76.97 -28.13
C LEU A 233 13.59 76.73 -27.07
N ALA A 234 14.19 75.53 -27.04
CA ALA A 234 15.28 75.20 -26.13
C ALA A 234 16.43 76.20 -26.27
N LYS A 235 16.80 76.54 -27.52
CA LYS A 235 17.88 77.51 -27.76
C LYS A 235 17.51 78.95 -27.39
N ALA A 236 16.27 79.37 -27.63
CA ALA A 236 15.79 80.69 -27.23
C ALA A 236 15.81 80.87 -25.70
N ILE A 237 15.45 79.83 -24.95
CA ILE A 237 15.45 79.84 -23.47
C ILE A 237 16.88 79.88 -22.92
N ASP A 238 17.79 79.08 -23.49
CA ASP A 238 19.23 79.10 -23.18
C ASP A 238 19.81 80.52 -23.29
N LEU A 239 19.55 81.16 -24.43
CA LEU A 239 20.02 82.52 -24.75
C LEU A 239 19.32 83.63 -23.96
N SER A 240 18.13 83.37 -23.42
CA SER A 240 17.34 84.38 -22.71
C SER A 240 18.06 84.86 -21.46
N ARG A 241 18.14 86.19 -21.27
CA ARG A 241 18.60 86.79 -20.01
C ARG A 241 17.48 86.98 -18.99
N HIS A 242 16.24 86.71 -19.41
CA HIS A 242 15.05 86.84 -18.58
C HIS A 242 14.75 85.50 -17.87
N PRO A 243 14.07 85.54 -16.71
CA PRO A 243 13.73 84.35 -15.94
C PRO A 243 12.68 83.49 -16.65
N VAL A 244 13.13 82.58 -17.51
CA VAL A 244 12.26 81.64 -18.24
C VAL A 244 12.72 80.22 -17.94
N VAL A 245 11.79 79.36 -17.56
CA VAL A 245 12.04 77.93 -17.33
C VAL A 245 11.11 77.09 -18.20
N LEU A 246 11.68 76.11 -18.89
CA LEU A 246 10.96 75.06 -19.62
C LEU A 246 11.15 73.73 -18.89
N ILE A 247 10.02 73.09 -18.60
CA ILE A 247 9.98 71.74 -18.05
C ILE A 247 9.24 70.86 -19.06
N VAL A 248 9.89 69.80 -19.52
CA VAL A 248 9.32 68.88 -20.48
C VAL A 248 9.35 67.45 -19.92
N SER A 249 8.20 66.78 -19.96
CA SER A 249 8.14 65.34 -19.71
C SER A 249 8.47 64.57 -20.99
N LEU A 250 9.36 63.60 -20.90
CA LEU A 250 9.64 62.67 -22.00
C LEU A 250 9.36 61.22 -21.54
N PRO A 251 8.80 60.36 -22.41
CA PRO A 251 8.55 58.96 -22.08
C PRO A 251 9.84 58.13 -22.22
N VAL A 252 10.86 58.51 -21.47
CA VAL A 252 12.20 57.92 -21.50
C VAL A 252 12.61 57.54 -20.08
N GLU A 253 13.18 56.36 -19.94
CA GLU A 253 13.71 55.80 -18.71
C GLU A 253 15.24 55.72 -18.72
N GLU A 254 15.86 56.03 -17.58
CA GLU A 254 17.32 55.89 -17.39
C GLU A 254 17.63 54.48 -16.86
N ARG A 255 18.37 53.67 -17.63
CA ARG A 255 18.82 52.31 -17.23
C ARG A 255 20.32 52.17 -17.47
N GLY A 256 21.10 52.14 -16.40
CA GLY A 256 22.57 52.10 -16.47
C GLY A 256 23.12 53.35 -17.15
N GLU A 257 23.97 53.19 -18.17
CA GLU A 257 24.46 54.31 -19.00
C GLU A 257 23.56 54.61 -20.22
N GLY A 258 22.44 53.89 -20.39
CA GLY A 258 21.54 53.99 -21.54
C GLY A 258 20.18 54.63 -21.25
N LEU A 259 19.52 55.07 -22.31
CA LEU A 259 18.12 55.55 -22.28
C LEU A 259 17.21 54.52 -22.95
N GLU A 260 16.17 54.08 -22.26
CA GLU A 260 15.11 53.21 -22.78
C GLU A 260 13.83 54.01 -23.00
N VAL A 261 13.05 53.69 -24.03
CA VAL A 261 11.77 54.35 -24.30
C VAL A 261 10.65 53.53 -23.65
N GLU A 262 9.68 54.20 -23.03
CA GLU A 262 8.52 53.53 -22.43
C GLU A 262 7.80 52.62 -23.44
N GLU A 263 7.28 51.48 -22.97
CA GLU A 263 6.71 50.40 -23.79
C GLU A 263 5.76 50.91 -24.90
N ARG A 264 4.85 51.81 -24.53
CA ARG A 264 3.86 52.43 -25.41
C ARG A 264 4.46 53.07 -26.66
N TYR A 265 5.69 53.55 -26.61
CA TYR A 265 6.36 54.29 -27.69
C TYR A 265 7.51 53.51 -28.33
N LYS A 266 7.75 52.24 -27.96
CA LYS A 266 8.84 51.43 -28.52
C LYS A 266 8.78 51.33 -30.05
N SER A 267 7.58 51.25 -30.63
CA SER A 267 7.40 51.18 -32.09
C SER A 267 7.66 52.52 -32.81
N GLN A 268 7.80 53.64 -32.10
CA GLN A 268 8.14 54.96 -32.63
C GLN A 268 9.39 55.56 -31.94
N LEU A 269 10.34 54.70 -31.59
CA LEU A 269 11.53 55.08 -30.82
C LEU A 269 12.32 56.25 -31.43
N ASP A 270 12.36 56.37 -32.76
CA ASP A 270 13.11 57.42 -33.45
C ASP A 270 12.52 58.82 -33.21
N VAL A 271 11.20 58.92 -33.06
CA VAL A 271 10.51 60.19 -32.77
C VAL A 271 10.82 60.64 -31.35
N VAL A 272 10.72 59.73 -30.37
CA VAL A 272 11.01 60.02 -28.97
C VAL A 272 12.50 60.36 -28.78
N LYS A 273 13.41 59.61 -29.41
CA LYS A 273 14.85 59.92 -29.40
C LYS A 273 15.15 61.27 -30.04
N SER A 274 14.44 61.64 -31.11
CA SER A 274 14.58 62.95 -31.74
C SER A 274 14.14 64.08 -30.81
N LEU A 275 13.01 63.94 -30.12
CA LEU A 275 12.55 64.89 -29.09
C LEU A 275 13.58 65.04 -27.96
N HIS A 276 14.05 63.92 -27.41
CA HIS A 276 15.08 63.92 -26.39
C HIS A 276 16.36 64.64 -26.86
N LYS A 277 16.80 64.36 -28.11
CA LYS A 277 17.97 65.00 -28.70
C LYS A 277 17.77 66.51 -28.91
N SER A 278 16.60 66.96 -29.35
CA SER A 278 16.30 68.39 -29.54
C SER A 278 16.45 69.20 -28.25
N VAL A 279 16.03 68.63 -27.11
CA VAL A 279 16.15 69.29 -25.80
C VAL A 279 17.56 69.14 -25.22
N SER A 280 18.21 67.98 -25.42
CA SER A 280 19.54 67.68 -24.86
C SER A 280 20.71 68.42 -25.52
N ARG A 281 20.49 69.15 -26.61
CA ARG A 281 21.53 69.98 -27.27
C ARG A 281 21.96 71.18 -26.42
N VAL A 282 21.16 71.53 -25.42
CA VAL A 282 21.40 72.59 -24.46
C VAL A 282 21.61 71.96 -23.08
N GLU A 283 22.37 72.63 -22.22
CA GLU A 283 22.54 72.22 -20.83
C GLU A 283 21.17 72.11 -20.13
N SER A 284 20.80 70.90 -19.74
CA SER A 284 19.50 70.58 -19.17
C SER A 284 19.67 69.70 -17.92
N LYS A 285 18.89 70.00 -16.88
CA LYS A 285 18.86 69.16 -15.67
C LYS A 285 17.91 68.00 -15.90
N ARG A 286 18.40 66.78 -15.71
CA ARG A 286 17.57 65.56 -15.68
C ARG A 286 17.11 65.32 -14.26
N ILE A 287 15.82 65.09 -14.09
CA ILE A 287 15.22 64.82 -12.78
C ILE A 287 14.37 63.58 -12.88
N VAL A 288 14.62 62.66 -11.94
CA VAL A 288 13.78 61.49 -11.67
C VAL A 288 12.96 61.79 -10.41
N PRO A 289 11.64 62.07 -10.53
CA PRO A 289 10.85 62.55 -9.38
C PRO A 289 10.63 61.48 -8.29
N VAL A 290 10.53 60.22 -8.70
CA VAL A 290 10.13 59.09 -7.85
C VAL A 290 10.99 57.88 -8.18
N THR A 291 11.40 57.17 -7.14
CA THR A 291 12.15 55.91 -7.21
C THR A 291 11.34 54.76 -6.59
N SER A 292 11.79 53.51 -6.74
CA SER A 292 11.09 52.34 -6.19
C SER A 292 11.03 52.33 -4.65
N SER A 293 11.99 52.95 -3.95
CA SER A 293 11.98 53.08 -2.49
C SER A 293 10.84 53.95 -1.97
N ASP A 294 10.33 54.86 -2.79
CA ASP A 294 9.34 55.85 -2.39
C ASP A 294 7.92 55.27 -2.41
N ILE A 295 7.72 54.10 -3.06
CA ILE A 295 6.41 53.48 -3.27
C ILE A 295 5.65 53.26 -1.96
N ALA A 296 6.31 52.78 -0.91
CA ALA A 296 5.67 52.59 0.39
C ALA A 296 5.13 53.92 0.95
N SER A 297 5.94 54.97 0.92
CA SER A 297 5.56 56.31 1.39
C SER A 297 4.45 56.92 0.54
N ILE A 298 4.51 56.76 -0.79
CA ILE A 298 3.49 57.23 -1.72
C ILE A 298 2.16 56.54 -1.43
N LEU A 299 2.14 55.22 -1.26
CA LEU A 299 0.93 54.47 -0.93
C LEU A 299 0.34 54.92 0.41
N LYS A 300 1.17 55.12 1.45
CA LYS A 300 0.66 55.64 2.74
C LYS A 300 -0.08 56.96 2.57
N VAL A 301 0.49 57.91 1.83
CA VAL A 301 -0.09 59.25 1.63
C VAL A 301 -1.31 59.23 0.70
N ARG A 302 -1.26 58.44 -0.37
CA ARG A 302 -2.34 58.36 -1.38
C ARG A 302 -3.54 57.55 -0.93
N ILE A 303 -3.35 56.61 0.00
CA ILE A 303 -4.39 55.69 0.45
C ILE A 303 -5.00 56.12 1.79
N PHE A 304 -4.20 56.66 2.70
CA PHE A 304 -4.63 56.99 4.06
C PHE A 304 -4.52 58.49 4.36
N GLU A 305 -5.57 59.03 4.96
CA GLU A 305 -5.61 60.39 5.50
C GLU A 305 -4.75 60.51 6.77
N SER A 306 -4.79 59.48 7.62
CA SER A 306 -4.00 59.41 8.85
C SER A 306 -3.67 57.97 9.23
N ILE A 307 -2.51 57.76 9.83
CA ILE A 307 -2.00 56.47 10.31
C ILE A 307 -1.49 56.65 11.74
N ASP A 308 -1.88 55.78 12.67
CA ASP A 308 -1.37 55.80 14.04
C ASP A 308 0.02 55.14 14.14
N HIS A 309 1.05 55.96 14.32
CA HIS A 309 2.43 55.52 14.49
C HIS A 309 2.71 54.77 15.81
N LYS A 310 1.84 54.87 16.82
CA LYS A 310 1.95 54.04 18.04
C LYS A 310 1.51 52.62 17.75
N ALA A 311 0.43 52.44 17.00
CA ALA A 311 -0.03 51.14 16.54
C ALA A 311 1.03 50.46 15.65
N ALA A 312 1.65 51.22 14.73
CA ALA A 312 2.74 50.71 13.89
C ALA A 312 3.90 50.12 14.71
N ARG A 313 4.37 50.86 15.73
CA ARG A 313 5.43 50.41 16.66
C ARG A 313 5.02 49.19 17.48
N ALA A 314 3.76 49.16 17.95
CA ALA A 314 3.24 48.03 18.72
C ALA A 314 3.18 46.74 17.88
N VAL A 315 2.67 46.82 16.64
CA VAL A 315 2.62 45.68 15.71
C VAL A 315 4.03 45.22 15.35
N SER A 316 4.93 46.15 15.02
CA SER A 316 6.33 45.83 14.72
C SER A 316 7.02 45.12 15.89
N SER A 317 6.87 45.64 17.11
CA SER A 317 7.47 45.06 18.32
C SER A 317 6.90 43.68 18.63
N SER A 318 5.58 43.52 18.52
CA SER A 318 4.90 42.24 18.78
C SER A 318 5.34 41.15 17.80
N LEU A 319 5.47 41.47 16.50
CA LEU A 319 5.97 40.53 15.50
C LEU A 319 7.46 40.21 15.72
N ALA A 320 8.28 41.21 16.04
CA ALA A 320 9.69 41.01 16.34
C ALA A 320 9.90 40.10 17.57
N GLU A 321 9.02 40.19 18.58
CA GLU A 321 9.04 39.29 19.74
C GLU A 321 8.62 37.86 19.36
N LEU A 322 7.52 37.70 18.62
CA LEU A 322 7.03 36.40 18.15
C LEU A 322 8.08 35.66 17.31
N TYR A 323 8.73 36.38 16.40
CA TYR A 323 9.76 35.80 15.56
C TYR A 323 11.07 35.48 16.29
N ARG A 324 11.37 36.19 17.39
CA ARG A 324 12.59 35.96 18.19
C ARG A 324 12.49 34.70 19.05
N ALA A 325 11.28 34.22 19.34
CA ALA A 325 11.06 33.01 20.13
C ALA A 325 11.80 31.80 19.50
N GLU A 326 12.53 31.04 20.32
CA GLU A 326 13.41 29.96 19.85
C GLU A 326 12.67 28.89 19.04
N GLU A 327 11.45 28.55 19.47
CA GLU A 327 10.56 27.58 18.81
C GLU A 327 10.12 27.99 17.40
N ASN A 328 10.23 29.29 17.06
CA ASN A 328 9.79 29.86 15.79
C ASN A 328 10.94 30.16 14.81
N LYS A 329 12.20 30.10 15.26
CA LYS A 329 13.36 30.41 14.41
C LYS A 329 13.48 29.52 13.19
N GLU A 330 13.23 28.22 13.35
CA GLU A 330 13.25 27.25 12.25
C GLU A 330 12.19 27.57 11.18
N VAL A 331 11.06 28.15 11.58
CA VAL A 331 9.93 28.46 10.70
C VAL A 331 10.21 29.74 9.90
N PHE A 332 10.58 30.83 10.58
CA PHE A 332 10.69 32.16 9.95
C PHE A 332 12.10 32.55 9.48
N GLY A 333 13.14 31.82 9.92
CA GLY A 333 14.54 32.10 9.60
C GLY A 333 15.13 33.29 10.38
N ASP A 334 16.45 33.48 10.26
CA ASP A 334 17.20 34.42 11.12
C ASP A 334 16.99 35.92 10.79
N ASP A 335 16.68 36.25 9.53
CA ASP A 335 16.60 37.66 9.08
C ASP A 335 15.24 38.33 9.37
N VAL A 336 14.25 37.56 9.83
CA VAL A 336 12.87 38.03 9.93
C VAL A 336 12.68 39.14 10.96
N VAL A 337 13.48 39.17 12.03
CA VAL A 337 13.37 40.20 13.08
C VAL A 337 13.70 41.58 12.51
N ARG A 338 14.70 41.66 11.62
CA ARG A 338 15.02 42.88 10.88
C ARG A 338 13.85 43.31 10.00
N LYS A 339 13.21 42.37 9.30
CA LYS A 339 12.00 42.64 8.49
C LYS A 339 10.83 43.15 9.33
N ALA A 340 10.63 42.62 10.54
CA ALA A 340 9.60 43.11 11.46
C ALA A 340 9.80 44.58 11.84
N HIS A 341 11.03 45.04 12.02
CA HIS A 341 11.33 46.45 12.28
C HIS A 341 11.04 47.37 11.07
N LEU A 342 11.12 46.86 9.83
CA LEU A 342 10.75 47.64 8.64
C LEU A 342 9.26 47.96 8.57
N ILE A 343 8.40 47.23 9.31
CA ILE A 343 6.96 47.49 9.38
C ILE A 343 6.67 48.90 9.85
N GLU A 344 7.47 49.49 10.74
CA GLU A 344 7.25 50.88 11.19
C GLU A 344 7.26 51.88 10.01
N ASN A 345 8.06 51.59 8.99
CA ASN A 345 8.18 52.44 7.80
C ASN A 345 7.08 52.18 6.78
N THR A 346 6.56 50.94 6.70
CA THR A 346 5.60 50.51 5.69
C THR A 346 4.16 50.40 6.21
N TYR A 347 3.92 50.49 7.52
CA TYR A 347 2.59 50.30 8.13
C TYR A 347 1.52 51.19 7.48
N PRO A 348 0.32 50.65 7.17
CA PRO A 348 -0.19 49.31 7.52
C PRO A 348 0.17 48.18 6.55
N PHE A 349 1.09 48.41 5.60
CA PHE A 349 1.56 47.38 4.69
C PHE A 349 2.66 46.54 5.31
N HIS A 350 2.59 45.23 5.15
CA HIS A 350 3.73 44.37 5.46
C HIS A 350 4.84 44.61 4.41
N PRO A 351 6.14 44.63 4.77
CA PRO A 351 7.22 44.86 3.82
C PRO A 351 7.19 43.95 2.58
N SER A 352 6.79 42.69 2.77
CA SER A 352 6.63 41.75 1.65
C SER A 352 5.53 42.18 0.66
N TYR A 353 4.45 42.81 1.11
CA TYR A 353 3.42 43.35 0.21
C TYR A 353 3.99 44.43 -0.70
N ILE A 354 4.80 45.33 -0.14
CA ILE A 354 5.46 46.40 -0.92
C ILE A 354 6.40 45.79 -1.95
N ASN A 355 7.29 44.87 -1.53
CA ASN A 355 8.23 44.23 -2.43
C ASN A 355 7.53 43.50 -3.58
N THR A 356 6.50 42.72 -3.24
CA THR A 356 5.69 41.99 -4.23
C THR A 356 4.98 42.94 -5.19
N LEU A 357 4.39 44.03 -4.71
CA LEU A 357 3.74 45.00 -5.57
C LEU A 357 4.73 45.71 -6.49
N VAL A 358 5.91 46.08 -5.99
CA VAL A 358 7.00 46.66 -6.78
C VAL A 358 7.45 45.70 -7.88
N ASP A 359 7.68 44.43 -7.54
CA ASP A 359 8.04 43.40 -8.52
C ASP A 359 6.98 43.25 -9.60
N ILE A 360 5.69 43.21 -9.21
CA ILE A 360 4.59 43.07 -10.15
C ILE A 360 4.59 44.21 -11.15
N VAL A 361 4.58 45.45 -10.67
CA VAL A 361 4.41 46.61 -11.57
C VAL A 361 5.68 46.96 -12.35
N ASP A 362 6.86 46.52 -11.91
CA ASP A 362 8.12 46.71 -12.62
C ASP A 362 8.33 45.69 -13.75
N LYS A 363 7.94 44.43 -13.50
CA LYS A 363 8.21 43.30 -14.42
C LYS A 363 7.05 43.00 -15.36
N HIS A 364 5.82 43.38 -15.02
CA HIS A 364 4.66 43.14 -15.86
C HIS A 364 4.62 44.10 -17.06
N GLU A 365 4.70 43.57 -18.28
CA GLU A 365 4.80 44.38 -19.51
C GLU A 365 3.58 45.30 -19.77
N GLY A 366 2.38 44.84 -19.41
CA GLY A 366 1.15 45.62 -19.56
C GLY A 366 0.82 46.63 -18.46
N LEU A 367 1.59 46.73 -17.37
CA LEU A 367 1.27 47.61 -16.22
C LEU A 367 2.10 48.90 -16.23
N GLN A 368 1.46 49.98 -15.78
CA GLN A 368 2.06 51.28 -15.54
C GLN A 368 2.54 51.40 -14.09
N LYS A 369 3.74 50.89 -13.81
CA LYS A 369 4.54 51.04 -12.56
C LYS A 369 3.80 51.71 -11.38
N THR A 370 4.07 52.98 -11.08
CA THR A 370 3.51 53.67 -9.90
C THR A 370 1.97 53.81 -9.93
N ARG A 371 1.37 53.99 -11.13
CA ARG A 371 -0.08 54.19 -11.28
C ARG A 371 -0.84 52.93 -10.91
N ASP A 372 -0.44 51.79 -11.47
CA ASP A 372 -1.09 50.52 -11.21
C ASP A 372 -0.81 50.03 -9.79
N ALA A 373 0.35 50.36 -9.18
CA ALA A 373 0.59 50.11 -7.77
C ALA A 373 -0.45 50.79 -6.86
N ILE A 374 -0.79 52.06 -7.13
CA ILE A 374 -1.85 52.79 -6.42
C ILE A 374 -3.20 52.15 -6.72
N ARG A 375 -3.52 51.87 -7.99
CA ARG A 375 -4.81 51.31 -8.42
C ARG A 375 -5.09 49.94 -7.79
N ILE A 376 -4.12 49.02 -7.83
CA ILE A 376 -4.20 47.71 -7.18
C ILE A 376 -4.41 47.90 -5.67
N THR A 377 -3.59 48.73 -5.02
CA THR A 377 -3.71 48.95 -3.57
C THR A 377 -5.05 49.56 -3.17
N ARG A 378 -5.61 50.48 -3.95
CA ARG A 378 -6.96 51.03 -3.72
C ARG A 378 -8.02 49.92 -3.72
N LYS A 379 -7.97 49.00 -4.69
CA LYS A 379 -8.88 47.86 -4.76
C LYS A 379 -8.71 46.92 -3.57
N VAL A 380 -7.46 46.60 -3.21
CA VAL A 380 -7.14 45.77 -2.03
C VAL A 380 -7.71 46.39 -0.75
N ILE A 381 -7.43 47.66 -0.48
CA ILE A 381 -7.92 48.34 0.72
C ILE A 381 -9.44 48.46 0.72
N ARG A 382 -10.06 48.84 -0.41
CA ARG A 382 -11.52 48.90 -0.53
C ARG A 382 -12.16 47.55 -0.21
N LYS A 383 -11.59 46.45 -0.70
CA LYS A 383 -12.05 45.09 -0.36
C LYS A 383 -11.94 44.80 1.13
N LEU A 384 -10.79 45.11 1.75
CA LEU A 384 -10.57 44.90 3.19
C LEU A 384 -11.51 45.74 4.07
N VAL A 385 -11.77 47.00 3.68
CA VAL A 385 -12.73 47.89 4.35
C VAL A 385 -14.15 47.34 4.23
N ASN A 386 -14.58 46.97 3.02
CA ASN A 386 -15.92 46.43 2.77
C ASN A 386 -16.17 45.11 3.52
N ALA A 387 -15.14 44.27 3.63
CA ALA A 387 -15.18 43.01 4.37
C ALA A 387 -15.07 43.19 5.91
N LYS A 388 -14.84 44.41 6.41
CA LYS A 388 -14.53 44.70 7.82
C LYS A 388 -13.39 43.80 8.35
N SER A 389 -12.33 43.68 7.56
CA SER A 389 -11.24 42.74 7.84
C SER A 389 -10.60 42.96 9.21
N ALA A 390 -10.29 41.86 9.89
CA ALA A 390 -9.57 41.86 11.17
C ALA A 390 -8.04 41.88 11.00
N ALA A 391 -7.53 41.86 9.76
CA ALA A 391 -6.11 41.83 9.46
C ALA A 391 -5.34 42.95 10.17
N GLU A 392 -4.17 42.63 10.73
CA GLU A 392 -3.27 43.58 11.39
C GLU A 392 -2.33 44.28 10.41
N LEU A 393 -2.10 43.66 9.25
CA LEU A 393 -1.29 44.19 8.15
C LEU A 393 -1.88 43.82 6.80
N VAL A 394 -1.60 44.64 5.79
CA VAL A 394 -1.86 44.31 4.40
C VAL A 394 -0.72 43.44 3.88
N MET A 395 -1.00 42.14 3.81
CA MET A 395 -0.13 41.06 3.30
C MET A 395 -0.21 40.85 1.78
N PRO A 396 0.80 40.23 1.13
CA PRO A 396 0.80 39.89 -0.30
C PRO A 396 -0.45 39.16 -0.79
N PHE A 397 -0.97 38.16 -0.06
CA PHE A 397 -2.16 37.41 -0.46
C PHE A 397 -3.45 38.25 -0.49
N HIS A 398 -3.43 39.48 0.05
CA HIS A 398 -4.56 40.40 -0.12
C HIS A 398 -4.61 41.03 -1.52
N ILE A 399 -3.55 40.92 -2.33
CA ILE A 399 -3.62 41.09 -3.79
C ILE A 399 -4.37 39.87 -4.33
N ASP A 400 -5.68 39.87 -4.11
CA ASP A 400 -6.49 38.70 -4.27
C ASP A 400 -6.86 38.49 -5.74
N ILE A 401 -6.11 37.63 -6.41
CA ILE A 401 -6.34 37.22 -7.80
C ILE A 401 -7.67 36.48 -8.01
N GLU A 402 -8.38 36.05 -6.96
CA GLU A 402 -9.77 35.58 -7.12
C GLU A 402 -10.75 36.73 -7.40
N ASP A 403 -10.40 37.94 -6.99
CA ASP A 403 -11.18 39.13 -7.27
C ASP A 403 -11.13 39.45 -8.77
N ARG A 404 -12.30 39.52 -9.41
CA ARG A 404 -12.38 39.76 -10.86
C ARG A 404 -11.74 41.09 -11.28
N GLU A 405 -11.80 42.12 -10.44
CA GLU A 405 -11.19 43.42 -10.76
C GLU A 405 -9.67 43.35 -10.69
N ILE A 406 -9.10 42.70 -9.67
CA ILE A 406 -7.64 42.53 -9.54
C ILE A 406 -7.12 41.57 -10.60
N ARG A 407 -7.80 40.44 -10.81
CA ARG A 407 -7.47 39.46 -11.85
C ARG A 407 -7.47 40.11 -13.24
N GLY A 408 -8.49 40.91 -13.54
CA GLY A 408 -8.59 41.62 -14.81
C GLY A 408 -7.49 42.67 -15.02
N ILE A 409 -6.79 43.11 -13.97
CA ILE A 409 -5.61 43.97 -14.08
C ILE A 409 -4.36 43.14 -14.32
N LEU A 410 -4.19 42.04 -13.56
CA LEU A 410 -2.94 41.26 -13.55
C LEU A 410 -2.84 40.23 -14.69
N PHE A 411 -3.96 39.66 -15.15
CA PHE A 411 -3.98 38.53 -16.11
C PHE A 411 -4.62 38.88 -17.45
N SER A 412 -5.01 40.14 -17.70
CA SER A 412 -5.64 40.54 -18.97
C SER A 412 -4.70 40.41 -20.17
N ASP A 413 -3.39 40.59 -19.95
CA ASP A 413 -2.39 40.46 -20.98
C ASP A 413 -2.29 39.01 -21.48
N VAL A 414 -2.01 38.84 -22.77
CA VAL A 414 -1.87 37.53 -23.41
C VAL A 414 -0.77 36.70 -22.75
N LEU A 415 0.29 37.34 -22.25
CA LEU A 415 1.39 36.68 -21.56
C LEU A 415 0.98 36.00 -20.24
N TYR A 416 -0.05 36.49 -19.55
CA TYR A 416 -0.42 36.02 -18.21
C TYR A 416 -1.74 35.24 -18.16
N ARG A 417 -2.50 35.20 -19.25
CA ARG A 417 -3.82 34.54 -19.31
C ARG A 417 -3.81 33.07 -18.89
N GLN A 418 -2.70 32.35 -19.08
CA GLN A 418 -2.61 30.93 -18.69
C GLN A 418 -2.65 30.73 -17.16
N TYR A 419 -2.39 31.77 -16.37
CA TYR A 419 -2.52 31.72 -14.91
C TYR A 419 -3.98 31.65 -14.43
N ASP A 420 -4.97 31.88 -15.31
CA ASP A 420 -6.38 31.63 -14.98
C ASP A 420 -6.63 30.15 -14.66
N THR A 421 -6.12 29.23 -15.49
CA THR A 421 -6.24 27.78 -15.25
C THR A 421 -5.57 27.38 -13.94
N ILE A 422 -4.40 27.94 -13.65
CA ILE A 422 -3.63 27.66 -12.42
C ILE A 422 -4.40 28.11 -11.18
N LEU A 423 -5.02 29.28 -11.26
CA LEU A 423 -5.86 29.80 -10.19
C LEU A 423 -7.08 28.90 -9.96
N GLU A 424 -7.76 28.45 -11.02
CA GLU A 424 -8.94 27.59 -10.91
C GLU A 424 -8.58 26.19 -10.38
N ASP A 425 -7.59 25.54 -10.96
CA ASP A 425 -7.24 24.15 -10.64
C ASP A 425 -6.49 24.05 -9.30
N ASP A 426 -5.37 24.75 -9.16
CA ASP A 426 -4.49 24.59 -7.99
C ASP A 426 -4.98 25.40 -6.81
N VAL A 427 -5.22 26.70 -7.00
CA VAL A 427 -5.49 27.62 -5.89
C VAL A 427 -6.92 27.46 -5.38
N VAL A 428 -7.92 27.31 -6.25
CA VAL A 428 -9.33 27.23 -5.87
C VAL A 428 -9.78 25.79 -5.59
N GLU A 429 -9.48 24.83 -6.47
CA GLU A 429 -10.02 23.47 -6.34
C GLU A 429 -9.17 22.57 -5.46
N ARG A 430 -7.88 22.38 -5.77
CA ARG A 430 -7.04 21.40 -5.06
C ARG A 430 -6.81 21.72 -3.60
N THR A 431 -6.66 22.99 -3.23
CA THR A 431 -6.44 23.40 -1.83
C THR A 431 -7.57 22.96 -0.88
N LYS A 432 -8.79 22.70 -1.39
CA LYS A 432 -9.91 22.17 -0.61
C LYS A 432 -9.66 20.78 -0.04
N SER A 433 -8.75 20.01 -0.64
CA SER A 433 -8.43 18.65 -0.20
C SER A 433 -7.47 18.58 0.99
N TYR A 434 -6.86 19.72 1.38
CA TYR A 434 -6.04 19.80 2.57
C TYR A 434 -6.90 19.99 3.83
N GLU A 435 -6.43 19.48 4.99
CA GLU A 435 -7.15 19.58 6.27
C GLU A 435 -7.45 21.05 6.66
N LYS A 436 -6.53 21.97 6.34
CA LYS A 436 -6.62 23.41 6.61
C LYS A 436 -6.70 24.19 5.29
N PRO A 437 -7.83 24.13 4.55
CA PRO A 437 -7.89 24.56 3.16
C PRO A 437 -7.59 26.06 2.97
N GLU A 438 -8.06 26.92 3.88
CA GLU A 438 -7.80 28.36 3.82
C GLU A 438 -6.31 28.72 3.98
N LEU A 439 -5.56 27.95 4.77
CA LEU A 439 -4.11 28.13 4.91
C LEU A 439 -3.39 27.72 3.62
N ALA A 440 -3.70 26.54 3.08
CA ALA A 440 -3.13 26.07 1.81
C ALA A 440 -3.42 27.05 0.66
N LYS A 441 -4.65 27.56 0.60
CA LYS A 441 -5.07 28.58 -0.37
C LYS A 441 -4.30 29.89 -0.21
N THR A 442 -4.08 30.34 1.02
CA THR A 442 -3.32 31.56 1.31
C THR A 442 -1.85 31.44 0.91
N ILE A 443 -1.23 30.27 1.17
CA ILE A 443 0.13 29.94 0.71
C ILE A 443 0.18 29.94 -0.82
N ALA A 444 -0.73 29.21 -1.47
CA ALA A 444 -0.78 29.12 -2.93
C ALA A 444 -0.96 30.50 -3.59
N LYS A 445 -1.89 31.34 -3.09
CA LYS A 445 -2.06 32.73 -3.55
C LYS A 445 -0.78 33.55 -3.39
N THR A 446 -0.12 33.43 -2.24
CA THR A 446 1.10 34.20 -1.98
C THR A 446 2.21 33.84 -2.94
N ILE A 447 2.43 32.54 -3.16
CA ILE A 447 3.44 32.07 -4.11
C ILE A 447 3.05 32.54 -5.51
N LEU A 448 1.80 32.37 -5.95
CA LEU A 448 1.37 32.75 -7.29
C LEU A 448 1.55 34.26 -7.55
N VAL A 449 1.13 35.12 -6.62
CA VAL A 449 1.26 36.59 -6.75
C VAL A 449 2.71 37.04 -6.75
N LYS A 450 3.59 36.42 -5.95
CA LYS A 450 5.04 36.67 -6.00
C LYS A 450 5.68 36.10 -7.27
N THR A 451 5.10 35.01 -7.75
CA THR A 451 5.39 34.15 -8.88
C THR A 451 5.32 34.74 -10.28
N PHE A 452 4.11 35.18 -10.63
CA PHE A 452 3.61 35.07 -11.99
C PHE A 452 4.29 35.98 -13.02
N VAL A 453 4.91 37.07 -12.55
CA VAL A 453 5.63 38.03 -13.40
C VAL A 453 7.01 37.54 -13.82
N TYR A 454 7.53 36.49 -13.19
CA TYR A 454 8.77 35.84 -13.57
C TYR A 454 8.50 34.83 -14.68
N THR A 455 8.45 35.32 -15.92
CA THR A 455 8.30 34.48 -17.13
C THR A 455 9.68 34.24 -17.76
N GLY A 456 10.04 32.99 -18.07
CA GLY A 456 11.33 32.64 -18.70
C GLY A 456 11.93 31.33 -18.21
N SER A 457 13.22 31.09 -18.52
CA SER A 457 13.97 29.89 -18.11
C SER A 457 14.14 29.81 -16.58
N ILE A 458 13.83 28.64 -16.00
CA ILE A 458 13.81 28.40 -14.55
C ILE A 458 15.18 28.63 -13.91
N LYS A 459 16.29 28.15 -14.50
CA LYS A 459 17.62 28.19 -13.85
C LYS A 459 18.17 29.60 -13.67
N GLN A 460 17.94 30.49 -14.62
CA GLN A 460 18.44 31.88 -14.55
C GLN A 460 17.67 32.71 -13.52
N GLN A 461 16.44 32.31 -13.19
CA GLN A 461 15.54 33.04 -12.30
C GLN A 461 15.38 32.38 -10.92
N LEU A 462 16.01 31.22 -10.66
CA LEU A 462 15.91 30.49 -9.38
C LEU A 462 16.13 31.34 -8.13
N GLN A 463 17.05 32.31 -8.18
CA GLN A 463 17.35 33.21 -7.06
C GLN A 463 16.28 34.29 -6.83
N LEU A 464 15.41 34.52 -7.81
CA LEU A 464 14.29 35.48 -7.73
C LEU A 464 13.05 34.86 -7.10
N TYR A 465 12.94 33.53 -7.07
CA TYR A 465 11.82 32.83 -6.46
C TYR A 465 11.93 32.81 -4.92
N PRO A 466 10.80 32.86 -4.20
CA PRO A 466 10.83 32.88 -2.76
C PRO A 466 11.24 31.51 -2.19
N ASP A 467 12.01 31.53 -1.11
CA ASP A 467 12.25 30.34 -0.28
C ASP A 467 11.13 30.12 0.74
N LYS A 468 11.19 29.00 1.45
CA LYS A 468 10.19 28.65 2.48
C LYS A 468 10.00 29.73 3.54
N HIS A 469 11.08 30.36 4.02
CA HIS A 469 11.00 31.38 5.06
C HIS A 469 10.33 32.64 4.52
N GLU A 470 10.67 33.04 3.30
CA GLU A 470 10.03 34.17 2.65
C GLU A 470 8.53 33.94 2.42
N ILE A 471 8.13 32.74 2.01
CA ILE A 471 6.71 32.38 1.84
C ILE A 471 5.97 32.46 3.17
N ILE A 472 6.52 31.89 4.23
CA ILE A 472 5.88 31.87 5.54
C ILE A 472 5.75 33.29 6.10
N VAL A 473 6.81 34.10 6.01
CA VAL A 473 6.77 35.52 6.41
C VAL A 473 5.76 36.32 5.56
N SER A 474 5.53 35.92 4.32
CA SER A 474 4.57 36.57 3.41
C SER A 474 3.12 36.11 3.60
N THR A 475 2.90 35.02 4.33
CA THR A 475 1.59 34.38 4.55
C THR A 475 1.13 34.47 6.01
N PHE A 476 2.06 34.55 6.95
CA PHE A 476 1.77 34.56 8.37
C PHE A 476 1.18 35.91 8.79
N GLU A 477 -0.11 35.88 9.14
CA GLU A 477 -0.84 37.03 9.65
C GLU A 477 -1.42 36.65 11.04
N PRO A 478 -1.07 37.35 12.12
CA PRO A 478 -1.42 36.93 13.48
C PRO A 478 -2.93 36.83 13.77
N SER A 479 -3.76 37.64 13.13
CA SER A 479 -5.22 37.57 13.32
C SER A 479 -5.81 36.32 12.66
N MET A 480 -5.36 35.97 11.46
CA MET A 480 -5.73 34.77 10.73
C MET A 480 -5.26 33.52 11.47
N ALA A 481 -4.00 33.51 11.92
CA ALA A 481 -3.45 32.39 12.69
C ALA A 481 -4.29 32.11 13.94
N ARG A 482 -4.67 33.14 14.70
CA ARG A 482 -5.58 32.98 15.86
C ARG A 482 -6.98 32.55 15.47
N ALA A 483 -7.55 33.11 14.41
CA ALA A 483 -8.91 32.78 13.96
C ALA A 483 -9.05 31.32 13.50
N LEU A 484 -8.01 30.77 12.89
CA LEU A 484 -7.95 29.39 12.39
C LEU A 484 -7.26 28.42 13.36
N ASN A 485 -6.88 28.88 14.56
CA ASN A 485 -6.14 28.11 15.57
C ASN A 485 -4.85 27.46 15.02
N LEU A 486 -4.09 28.23 14.24
CA LEU A 486 -2.86 27.79 13.57
C LEU A 486 -1.63 28.12 14.40
N GLN A 487 -0.66 27.19 14.40
CA GLN A 487 0.69 27.38 14.90
C GLN A 487 1.65 27.68 13.75
N PRO A 488 2.80 28.36 13.99
CA PRO A 488 3.78 28.63 12.93
C PRO A 488 4.22 27.39 12.14
N LYS A 489 4.35 26.22 12.79
CA LYS A 489 4.70 24.96 12.11
C LYS A 489 3.66 24.49 11.09
N ASP A 490 2.38 24.80 11.29
CA ASP A 490 1.32 24.44 10.33
C ASP A 490 1.55 25.06 8.94
N TYR A 491 2.25 26.19 8.87
CA TYR A 491 2.59 26.85 7.62
C TYR A 491 3.66 26.07 6.83
N LEU A 492 4.59 25.41 7.51
CA LEU A 492 5.56 24.52 6.86
C LEU A 492 4.85 23.28 6.32
N ASP A 493 4.01 22.64 7.13
CA ASP A 493 3.26 21.45 6.73
C ASP A 493 2.35 21.75 5.53
N ALA A 494 1.70 22.91 5.53
CA ALA A 494 0.85 23.34 4.42
C ALA A 494 1.66 23.69 3.15
N LEU A 495 2.86 24.24 3.29
CA LEU A 495 3.77 24.50 2.15
C LEU A 495 4.28 23.19 1.55
N GLU A 496 4.69 22.23 2.38
CA GLU A 496 5.12 20.91 1.95
C GLU A 496 3.98 20.17 1.24
N TRP A 497 2.79 20.18 1.84
CA TRP A 497 1.59 19.65 1.21
C TRP A 497 1.32 20.33 -0.14
N ALA A 498 1.34 21.66 -0.22
CA ALA A 498 1.11 22.38 -1.46
C ALA A 498 2.14 22.00 -2.53
N SER A 499 3.42 21.93 -2.18
CA SER A 499 4.50 21.56 -3.08
C SER A 499 4.34 20.16 -3.67
N ASN A 500 3.72 19.23 -2.93
CA ASN A 500 3.52 17.84 -3.35
C ASN A 500 2.19 17.63 -4.11
N ASN A 501 1.16 18.45 -3.86
CA ASN A 501 -0.21 18.20 -4.34
C ASN A 501 -0.69 19.17 -5.41
N LEU A 502 -0.11 20.38 -5.50
CA LEU A 502 -0.46 21.37 -6.52
C LEU A 502 0.27 21.05 -7.83
N VAL A 503 -0.48 21.04 -8.94
CA VAL A 503 0.01 20.61 -10.25
C VAL A 503 1.04 21.59 -10.78
N TYR A 504 0.76 22.88 -10.78
CA TYR A 504 1.57 23.93 -11.40
C TYR A 504 2.62 24.53 -10.46
N LEU A 505 2.57 24.22 -9.15
CA LEU A 505 3.58 24.65 -8.18
C LEU A 505 4.84 23.79 -8.25
N LEU A 506 5.98 24.36 -8.61
CA LEU A 506 7.27 23.66 -8.62
C LEU A 506 8.12 24.05 -7.42
N SER A 507 9.06 23.16 -7.06
CA SER A 507 10.06 23.40 -6.03
C SER A 507 11.42 22.84 -6.44
N GLU A 508 12.49 23.63 -6.34
CA GLU A 508 13.87 23.18 -6.56
C GLU A 508 14.81 23.98 -5.64
N SER A 509 15.77 23.31 -4.99
CA SER A 509 16.74 23.97 -4.09
C SER A 509 16.10 24.89 -3.04
N GLU A 510 15.01 24.43 -2.39
CA GLU A 510 14.22 25.19 -1.38
C GLU A 510 13.53 26.47 -1.92
N ARG A 511 13.40 26.61 -3.24
CA ARG A 511 12.70 27.73 -3.91
C ARG A 511 11.39 27.25 -4.53
N TYR A 512 10.34 28.06 -4.51
CA TYR A 512 8.99 27.67 -4.95
C TYR A 512 8.38 28.68 -5.93
N TRP A 513 7.76 28.20 -7.02
CA TRP A 513 7.12 29.06 -8.03
C TRP A 513 6.03 28.33 -8.82
N PHE A 514 5.05 29.08 -9.33
CA PHE A 514 4.09 28.57 -10.32
C PHE A 514 4.63 28.69 -11.74
N THR A 515 4.42 27.65 -12.55
CA THR A 515 4.73 27.64 -13.99
C THR A 515 3.46 27.63 -14.84
N GLN A 516 3.52 28.22 -16.03
CA GLN A 516 2.46 28.16 -17.03
C GLN A 516 2.42 26.81 -17.78
N ILE A 517 3.51 26.06 -17.75
CA ILE A 517 3.60 24.76 -18.43
C ILE A 517 2.84 23.72 -17.60
N VAL A 518 1.95 22.97 -18.25
CA VAL A 518 1.24 21.86 -17.60
C VAL A 518 2.26 20.92 -17.00
N SER A 519 2.24 20.74 -15.69
CA SER A 519 3.22 19.88 -15.05
C SER A 519 3.00 18.41 -15.42
N PRO A 520 4.01 17.55 -15.22
CA PRO A 520 3.89 16.13 -15.44
C PRO A 520 2.71 15.50 -14.70
N ILE A 521 2.34 16.03 -13.52
CA ILE A 521 1.19 15.54 -12.76
C ILE A 521 -0.11 15.81 -13.52
N GLY A 522 -0.28 17.03 -14.04
CA GLY A 522 -1.45 17.39 -14.84
C GLY A 522 -1.53 16.56 -16.13
N MET A 523 -0.37 16.27 -16.74
CA MET A 523 -0.28 15.36 -17.89
C MET A 523 -0.71 13.94 -17.51
N VAL A 524 -0.21 13.41 -16.39
CA VAL A 524 -0.60 12.07 -15.89
C VAL A 524 -2.11 12.00 -15.67
N GLU A 525 -2.72 13.01 -15.06
CA GLU A 525 -4.17 13.02 -14.84
C GLU A 525 -4.98 13.11 -16.14
N MET A 526 -4.50 13.83 -17.16
CA MET A 526 -5.14 13.88 -18.48
C MET A 526 -4.98 12.54 -19.21
N THR A 527 -3.78 11.98 -19.25
CA THR A 527 -3.48 10.68 -19.86
C THR A 527 -4.23 9.55 -19.14
N ALA A 528 -4.37 9.61 -17.82
CA ALA A 528 -5.13 8.64 -17.05
C ALA A 528 -6.60 8.56 -17.47
N LYS A 529 -7.20 9.68 -17.93
CA LYS A 529 -8.59 9.69 -18.42
C LYS A 529 -8.74 8.99 -19.78
N THR A 530 -7.66 8.89 -20.56
CA THR A 530 -7.69 8.24 -21.89
C THR A 530 -7.36 6.75 -21.84
N ILE A 531 -6.83 6.24 -20.74
CA ILE A 531 -6.46 4.84 -20.57
C ILE A 531 -7.72 3.97 -20.42
N ASP A 532 -7.74 2.86 -21.14
CA ASP A 532 -8.85 1.91 -21.13
C ASP A 532 -8.91 1.10 -19.82
N ASP A 533 -10.12 0.77 -19.37
CA ASP A 533 -10.34 0.01 -18.13
C ASP A 533 -9.71 -1.38 -18.20
N HIS A 534 -9.69 -2.03 -19.37
CA HIS A 534 -9.10 -3.36 -19.54
C HIS A 534 -7.57 -3.33 -19.39
N GLU A 535 -6.91 -2.27 -19.86
CA GLU A 535 -5.48 -2.08 -19.69
C GLU A 535 -5.13 -1.83 -18.22
N ALA A 536 -5.91 -0.98 -17.55
CA ALA A 536 -5.77 -0.74 -16.12
C ALA A 536 -5.94 -2.03 -15.30
N LEU A 537 -6.93 -2.87 -15.63
CA LEU A 537 -7.15 -4.16 -14.98
C LEU A 537 -5.96 -5.11 -15.10
N LYS A 538 -5.25 -5.14 -16.24
CA LYS A 538 -4.01 -5.93 -16.38
C LYS A 538 -2.92 -5.47 -15.42
N LYS A 539 -2.80 -4.16 -15.21
CA LYS A 539 -1.85 -3.59 -14.24
C LYS A 539 -2.26 -3.92 -12.80
N VAL A 540 -3.56 -3.89 -12.48
CA VAL A 540 -4.07 -4.37 -11.19
C VAL A 540 -3.75 -5.86 -10.99
N GLU A 541 -3.92 -6.69 -12.02
CA GLU A 541 -3.59 -8.12 -12.01
C GLU A 541 -2.10 -8.36 -11.76
N GLU A 542 -1.22 -7.64 -12.45
CA GLU A 542 0.23 -7.68 -12.24
C GLU A 542 0.62 -7.40 -10.78
N TYR A 543 0.08 -6.32 -10.21
CA TYR A 543 0.32 -5.98 -8.80
C TYR A 543 -0.33 -6.96 -7.83
N GLY A 544 -1.51 -7.49 -8.16
CA GLY A 544 -2.17 -8.55 -7.41
C GLY A 544 -1.27 -9.78 -7.29
N TRP A 545 -0.65 -10.21 -8.39
CA TRP A 545 0.30 -11.33 -8.39
C TRP A 545 1.52 -11.06 -7.51
N ARG A 546 2.08 -9.84 -7.54
CA ARG A 546 3.19 -9.44 -6.67
C ARG A 546 2.78 -9.47 -5.19
N LEU A 547 1.61 -8.91 -4.87
CA LEU A 547 1.06 -8.80 -3.50
C LEU A 547 0.51 -10.11 -2.95
N LEU A 548 0.40 -11.17 -3.77
CA LEU A 548 -0.06 -12.48 -3.31
C LEU A 548 0.84 -13.02 -2.18
N THR A 549 2.16 -12.83 -2.32
CA THR A 549 3.18 -13.33 -1.36
C THR A 549 4.23 -12.30 -0.96
N THR A 550 4.35 -11.17 -1.66
CA THR A 550 5.36 -10.14 -1.35
C THR A 550 4.73 -9.01 -0.54
N SER A 551 5.41 -8.58 0.53
CA SER A 551 4.92 -7.49 1.37
C SER A 551 4.73 -6.22 0.54
N TYR A 552 3.69 -5.46 0.86
CA TYR A 552 3.36 -4.23 0.13
C TYR A 552 4.52 -3.20 0.13
N LYS A 553 5.33 -3.17 1.21
CA LYS A 553 6.53 -2.31 1.31
C LYS A 553 7.64 -2.73 0.33
N ASP A 554 7.84 -4.03 0.16
CA ASP A 554 8.86 -4.56 -0.76
C ASP A 554 8.42 -4.39 -2.22
N VAL A 555 7.11 -4.46 -2.48
CA VAL A 555 6.53 -4.16 -3.80
C VAL A 555 6.85 -2.71 -4.20
N VAL A 556 6.62 -1.74 -3.33
CA VAL A 556 6.81 -0.30 -3.63
C VAL A 556 8.29 0.15 -3.58
N SER A 557 9.11 -0.40 -2.67
CA SER A 557 10.48 0.09 -2.46
C SER A 557 11.52 -0.45 -3.45
N GLY A 558 11.13 -1.36 -4.36
CA GLY A 558 12.03 -1.99 -5.33
C GLY A 558 13.19 -2.79 -4.70
N SER A 559 13.17 -2.95 -3.37
CA SER A 559 14.24 -3.59 -2.62
C SER A 559 14.11 -5.10 -2.76
N ARG A 560 14.85 -5.69 -3.70
CA ARG A 560 15.35 -7.06 -3.55
C ARG A 560 16.33 -7.09 -2.38
N LYS A 561 15.87 -6.85 -1.14
CA LYS A 561 16.65 -7.33 -0.01
C LYS A 561 16.74 -8.84 -0.19
N HIS A 562 17.98 -9.32 -0.24
CA HIS A 562 18.28 -10.73 -0.02
C HIS A 562 17.32 -11.26 1.05
N LYS A 563 16.70 -12.41 0.79
CA LYS A 563 16.16 -13.28 1.84
C LYS A 563 17.27 -13.49 2.87
N GLN A 564 17.43 -12.57 3.83
CA GLN A 564 18.02 -12.88 5.11
C GLN A 564 17.03 -13.86 5.71
N GLY A 565 17.52 -15.05 6.06
CA GLY A 565 16.71 -16.20 6.42
C GLY A 565 15.96 -15.99 7.74
N GLY A 566 14.92 -15.17 7.71
CA GLY A 566 13.74 -15.41 8.51
C GLY A 566 12.97 -16.51 7.81
N GLU A 567 12.62 -17.56 8.55
CA GLU A 567 11.67 -18.58 8.11
C GLU A 567 10.50 -17.86 7.42
N ALA A 568 10.22 -18.24 6.17
CA ALA A 568 9.01 -17.77 5.51
C ALA A 568 7.85 -18.09 6.46
N ALA A 569 7.05 -17.09 6.84
CA ALA A 569 5.91 -17.28 7.71
C ALA A 569 5.11 -18.49 7.19
N GLU A 570 4.91 -19.49 8.05
CA GLU A 570 4.19 -20.71 7.68
C GLU A 570 2.77 -20.32 7.24
N THR A 571 2.55 -20.29 5.93
CA THR A 571 1.25 -20.02 5.33
C THR A 571 0.46 -21.32 5.21
N PRO A 572 -0.84 -21.31 5.51
CA PRO A 572 -1.69 -22.49 5.37
C PRO A 572 -2.05 -22.76 3.90
N PHE A 573 -1.81 -21.79 3.00
CA PHE A 573 -2.05 -21.90 1.56
C PHE A 573 -0.78 -22.27 0.80
N ASN A 574 -0.91 -23.16 -0.17
CA ASN A 574 0.14 -23.47 -1.13
C ASN A 574 0.36 -22.28 -2.07
N THR A 575 1.47 -21.58 -1.91
CA THR A 575 1.81 -20.37 -2.68
C THR A 575 2.08 -20.64 -4.16
N GLY A 576 2.47 -21.87 -4.52
CA GLY A 576 2.74 -22.25 -5.92
C GLY A 576 1.48 -22.49 -6.74
N SER A 577 0.40 -22.93 -6.07
CA SER A 577 -0.90 -23.20 -6.71
C SER A 577 -1.93 -22.09 -6.47
N SER A 578 -1.70 -21.21 -5.51
CA SER A 578 -2.54 -20.02 -5.29
C SER A 578 -2.40 -19.03 -6.46
N MET A 579 -3.47 -18.31 -6.78
CA MET A 579 -3.51 -17.52 -8.01
C MET A 579 -4.36 -16.26 -7.90
N VAL A 580 -4.15 -15.35 -8.85
CA VAL A 580 -4.94 -14.13 -9.03
C VAL A 580 -5.72 -14.23 -10.33
N LEU A 581 -7.00 -13.89 -10.29
CA LEU A 581 -7.93 -13.89 -11.42
C LEU A 581 -8.59 -12.52 -11.56
N VAL A 582 -8.76 -12.04 -12.78
CA VAL A 582 -9.54 -10.82 -13.05
C VAL A 582 -11.04 -11.08 -12.89
N GLU A 583 -11.52 -12.20 -13.40
CA GLU A 583 -12.92 -12.64 -13.35
C GLU A 583 -13.04 -14.03 -12.73
N PRO A 584 -14.17 -14.32 -12.05
CA PRO A 584 -14.38 -15.61 -11.42
C PRO A 584 -14.52 -16.71 -12.49
N LYS A 585 -13.60 -17.68 -12.48
CA LYS A 585 -13.66 -18.88 -13.32
C LYS A 585 -13.20 -20.11 -12.54
N PRO A 586 -13.76 -21.31 -12.83
CA PRO A 586 -13.30 -22.56 -12.23
C PRO A 586 -11.79 -22.76 -12.40
N VAL A 587 -11.13 -23.31 -11.38
CA VAL A 587 -9.69 -23.58 -11.35
C VAL A 587 -9.43 -25.08 -11.38
N ASP A 588 -8.40 -25.54 -12.08
CA ASP A 588 -8.09 -26.97 -12.13
C ASP A 588 -7.21 -27.37 -10.94
N HIS A 589 -7.84 -27.54 -9.78
CA HIS A 589 -7.20 -27.91 -8.52
C HIS A 589 -8.05 -28.95 -7.80
N ASP A 590 -7.55 -30.17 -7.67
CA ASP A 590 -8.16 -31.27 -6.92
C ASP A 590 -7.06 -32.12 -6.24
N SER A 591 -6.31 -31.50 -5.33
CA SER A 591 -5.26 -32.14 -4.52
C SER A 591 -5.44 -31.86 -3.02
N ARG A 592 -4.66 -32.54 -2.17
CA ARG A 592 -4.59 -32.33 -0.71
C ARG A 592 -3.79 -31.08 -0.32
N ASP A 593 -4.03 -29.97 -1.01
CA ASP A 593 -3.39 -28.68 -0.72
C ASP A 593 -4.45 -27.59 -0.69
N TYR A 594 -4.42 -26.73 0.32
CA TYR A 594 -5.28 -25.56 0.32
C TYR A 594 -4.72 -24.47 -0.59
N ILE A 595 -5.57 -23.86 -1.41
CA ILE A 595 -5.19 -22.76 -2.29
C ILE A 595 -6.08 -21.54 -2.07
N LEU A 596 -5.48 -20.36 -2.28
CA LEU A 596 -6.20 -19.10 -2.30
C LEU A 596 -6.32 -18.59 -3.73
N VAL A 597 -7.55 -18.25 -4.13
CA VAL A 597 -7.87 -17.62 -5.40
C VAL A 597 -8.27 -16.18 -5.12
N ALA A 598 -7.41 -15.22 -5.46
CA ALA A 598 -7.72 -13.81 -5.34
C ALA A 598 -8.43 -13.33 -6.61
N VAL A 599 -9.70 -12.97 -6.53
CA VAL A 599 -10.48 -12.47 -7.67
C VAL A 599 -10.60 -10.96 -7.57
N LEU A 600 -10.19 -10.24 -8.60
CA LEU A 600 -10.11 -8.77 -8.62
C LEU A 600 -11.44 -8.07 -8.98
N SER A 601 -12.54 -8.82 -8.98
CA SER A 601 -13.89 -8.35 -9.26
C SER A 601 -14.91 -8.91 -8.26
N PRO A 602 -16.04 -8.22 -8.01
CA PRO A 602 -17.11 -8.76 -7.18
C PRO A 602 -17.69 -10.03 -7.82
N ILE A 603 -17.99 -11.03 -6.99
CA ILE A 603 -18.44 -12.34 -7.45
C ILE A 603 -19.90 -12.56 -7.08
N GLN A 604 -20.69 -13.11 -8.00
CA GLN A 604 -22.06 -13.57 -7.72
C GLN A 604 -22.06 -14.91 -6.98
N SER A 605 -23.08 -15.16 -6.16
CA SER A 605 -23.20 -16.40 -5.37
C SER A 605 -23.05 -17.69 -6.19
N SER A 606 -23.59 -17.72 -7.41
CA SER A 606 -23.50 -18.89 -8.30
C SER A 606 -22.08 -19.19 -8.77
N ASP A 607 -21.24 -18.17 -8.91
CA ASP A 607 -19.89 -18.32 -9.42
C ASP A 607 -18.92 -18.68 -8.29
N ILE A 608 -19.20 -18.26 -7.05
CA ILE A 608 -18.46 -18.69 -5.85
C ILE A 608 -18.53 -20.21 -5.70
N GLU A 609 -19.74 -20.81 -5.79
CA GLU A 609 -19.90 -22.26 -5.67
C GLU A 609 -19.17 -23.01 -6.79
N LYS A 610 -19.21 -22.52 -8.03
CA LYS A 610 -18.46 -23.11 -9.15
C LYS A 610 -16.95 -23.05 -8.93
N VAL A 611 -16.42 -21.89 -8.53
CA VAL A 611 -14.98 -21.75 -8.28
C VAL A 611 -14.53 -22.66 -7.14
N ILE A 612 -15.33 -22.81 -6.08
CA ILE A 612 -14.99 -23.67 -4.93
C ILE A 612 -15.17 -25.17 -5.22
N TYR A 613 -16.20 -25.58 -5.97
CA TYR A 613 -16.57 -27.00 -6.10
C TYR A 613 -16.39 -27.64 -7.48
N GLU A 614 -16.26 -26.88 -8.57
CA GLU A 614 -16.13 -27.41 -9.93
C GLU A 614 -14.72 -27.21 -10.51
N THR A 615 -14.20 -28.23 -11.19
CA THR A 615 -12.99 -28.12 -12.01
C THR A 615 -13.26 -27.34 -13.30
N THR A 616 -12.23 -27.02 -14.07
CA THR A 616 -12.38 -26.35 -15.39
C THR A 616 -13.24 -27.12 -16.38
N ASN A 617 -13.37 -28.44 -16.21
CA ASN A 617 -14.20 -29.31 -17.04
C ASN A 617 -15.64 -29.46 -16.51
N GLY A 618 -16.00 -28.80 -15.40
CA GLY A 618 -17.32 -28.87 -14.78
C GLY A 618 -17.55 -30.11 -13.90
N GLU A 619 -16.49 -30.83 -13.54
CA GLU A 619 -16.57 -31.99 -12.63
C GLU A 619 -16.52 -31.51 -11.17
N LEU A 620 -17.25 -32.19 -10.28
CA LEU A 620 -17.18 -31.90 -8.85
C LEU A 620 -15.85 -32.35 -8.26
N ARG A 621 -15.19 -31.48 -7.50
CA ARG A 621 -13.92 -31.77 -6.81
C ARG A 621 -14.09 -32.85 -5.76
N ARG A 622 -13.13 -33.77 -5.68
CA ARG A 622 -13.00 -34.72 -4.58
C ARG A 622 -12.57 -34.02 -3.29
N TYR A 623 -11.61 -33.11 -3.37
CA TYR A 623 -11.08 -32.34 -2.25
C TYR A 623 -11.85 -31.01 -2.13
N ALA A 624 -13.15 -31.12 -1.88
CA ALA A 624 -14.10 -30.02 -1.91
C ALA A 624 -13.87 -28.94 -0.82
N ASN A 625 -12.98 -29.14 0.15
CA ASN A 625 -12.66 -28.16 1.21
C ASN A 625 -11.34 -27.40 0.95
N THR A 626 -10.81 -27.39 -0.27
CA THR A 626 -9.44 -26.91 -0.56
C THR A 626 -9.31 -25.54 -1.24
N VAL A 627 -10.35 -25.06 -1.91
CA VAL A 627 -10.31 -23.79 -2.65
C VAL A 627 -10.99 -22.69 -1.85
N TYR A 628 -10.23 -21.63 -1.55
CA TYR A 628 -10.69 -20.44 -0.83
C TYR A 628 -10.58 -19.23 -1.75
N ILE A 629 -11.50 -18.28 -1.62
CA ILE A 629 -11.55 -17.12 -2.51
C ILE A 629 -11.47 -15.84 -1.69
N ILE A 630 -10.61 -14.91 -2.09
CA ILE A 630 -10.63 -13.54 -1.57
C ILE A 630 -11.01 -12.57 -2.68
N TYR A 631 -11.96 -11.67 -2.43
CA TYR A 631 -12.52 -10.80 -3.47
C TYR A 631 -13.11 -9.50 -2.89
N PRO A 632 -13.36 -8.47 -3.72
CA PRO A 632 -14.02 -7.25 -3.28
C PRO A 632 -15.52 -7.43 -3.06
N ARG A 633 -16.04 -6.82 -1.98
CA ARG A 633 -17.48 -6.76 -1.71
C ARG A 633 -18.28 -6.06 -2.80
N ASP A 634 -17.74 -4.96 -3.35
CA ASP A 634 -18.47 -4.08 -4.25
C ASP A 634 -17.58 -3.50 -5.35
N SER A 635 -18.23 -2.93 -6.36
CA SER A 635 -17.57 -2.37 -7.53
C SER A 635 -16.80 -1.07 -7.24
N ASN A 636 -17.06 -0.36 -6.13
CA ASN A 636 -16.35 0.89 -5.84
C ASN A 636 -14.88 0.62 -5.52
N SER A 637 -14.60 -0.45 -4.77
CA SER A 637 -13.22 -0.90 -4.52
C SER A 637 -12.47 -1.17 -5.83
N VAL A 638 -13.14 -1.82 -6.79
CA VAL A 638 -12.55 -2.11 -8.11
C VAL A 638 -12.35 -0.84 -8.93
N LEU A 639 -13.32 0.07 -8.94
CA LEU A 639 -13.18 1.37 -9.60
C LEU A 639 -12.00 2.17 -9.02
N GLN A 640 -11.74 2.08 -7.72
CA GLN A 640 -10.58 2.71 -7.10
C GLN A 640 -9.27 2.04 -7.52
N MET A 641 -9.19 0.70 -7.55
CA MET A 641 -8.02 -0.03 -8.08
C MET A 641 -7.73 0.36 -9.53
N ILE A 642 -8.77 0.38 -10.38
CA ILE A 642 -8.67 0.79 -11.79
C ILE A 642 -8.20 2.23 -11.89
N ARG A 643 -8.78 3.16 -11.10
CA ARG A 643 -8.38 4.56 -11.10
C ARG A 643 -6.89 4.72 -10.77
N ASP A 644 -6.41 4.08 -9.71
CA ASP A 644 -5.02 4.18 -9.29
C ASP A 644 -4.09 3.52 -10.33
N ALA A 645 -4.50 2.40 -10.93
CA ALA A 645 -3.76 1.74 -12.01
C ALA A 645 -3.66 2.60 -13.28
N LYS A 646 -4.74 3.30 -13.67
CA LYS A 646 -4.71 4.26 -14.78
C LYS A 646 -3.70 5.37 -14.54
N HIS A 647 -3.66 5.91 -13.32
CA HIS A 647 -2.67 6.95 -12.99
C HIS A 647 -1.24 6.38 -13.03
N LEU A 648 -1.04 5.13 -12.61
CA LEU A 648 0.29 4.51 -12.66
C LEU A 648 0.76 4.22 -14.09
N ILE A 649 -0.13 3.74 -14.98
CA ILE A 649 0.19 3.57 -16.40
C ILE A 649 0.47 4.94 -17.04
N ALA A 650 -0.34 5.96 -16.71
CA ALA A 650 -0.10 7.31 -17.21
C ALA A 650 1.24 7.89 -16.71
N CYS A 651 1.67 7.56 -15.49
CA CYS A 651 3.01 7.88 -15.00
C CYS A 651 4.11 7.29 -15.89
N ASP A 652 3.99 6.02 -16.28
CA ASP A 652 4.93 5.35 -17.18
C ASP A 652 5.00 6.06 -18.54
N ILE A 653 3.84 6.35 -19.16
CA ILE A 653 3.73 7.05 -20.46
C ILE A 653 4.35 8.46 -20.41
N VAL A 654 3.94 9.27 -19.43
CA VAL A 654 4.43 10.66 -19.31
C VAL A 654 5.94 10.67 -19.00
N SER A 655 6.44 9.67 -18.28
CA SER A 655 7.88 9.51 -18.03
C SER A 655 8.68 9.32 -19.32
N GLU A 656 8.14 8.56 -20.29
CA GLU A 656 8.79 8.34 -21.60
C GLU A 656 8.71 9.57 -22.51
N GLU A 657 7.59 10.30 -22.47
CA GLU A 657 7.36 11.45 -23.34
C GLU A 657 8.02 12.75 -22.85
N LEU A 658 8.43 12.80 -21.58
CA LEU A 658 9.03 13.96 -20.91
C LEU A 658 10.21 14.57 -21.69
N ASP A 659 11.07 13.73 -22.30
CA ASP A 659 12.23 14.19 -23.07
C ASP A 659 11.85 14.93 -24.38
N SER A 660 10.68 14.64 -24.94
CA SER A 660 10.17 15.26 -26.17
C SER A 660 9.38 16.56 -25.91
N MET A 661 8.76 16.66 -24.73
CA MET A 661 7.85 17.75 -24.37
C MET A 661 8.59 18.99 -23.84
N TYR A 662 9.68 18.80 -23.10
CA TYR A 662 10.45 19.88 -22.50
C TYR A 662 11.78 20.06 -23.24
N LYS A 663 11.85 21.13 -24.05
CA LYS A 663 13.04 21.44 -24.86
C LYS A 663 14.22 21.89 -24.01
N ASP A 664 13.94 22.59 -22.92
CA ASP A 664 14.94 23.05 -21.96
C ASP A 664 15.36 21.91 -21.04
N GLU A 665 16.67 21.71 -20.87
CA GLU A 665 17.24 20.62 -20.08
C GLU A 665 16.96 20.81 -18.58
N ASP A 666 16.94 22.05 -18.11
CA ASP A 666 16.76 22.40 -16.70
C ASP A 666 15.30 22.21 -16.28
N ASP A 667 14.37 22.68 -17.10
CA ASP A 667 12.93 22.45 -16.90
C ASP A 667 12.66 20.95 -16.83
N ARG A 668 13.29 20.17 -17.71
CA ARG A 668 13.11 18.73 -17.77
C ARG A 668 13.61 18.01 -16.52
N GLU A 669 14.75 18.39 -15.97
CA GLU A 669 15.26 17.79 -14.73
C GLU A 669 14.30 18.02 -13.55
N VAL A 670 13.80 19.24 -13.37
CA VAL A 670 12.84 19.59 -12.31
C VAL A 670 11.54 18.80 -12.49
N MET A 671 11.03 18.73 -13.71
CA MET A 671 9.82 17.99 -14.04
C MET A 671 9.97 16.48 -13.83
N LYS A 672 11.11 15.88 -14.21
CA LYS A 672 11.42 14.47 -13.95
C LYS A 672 11.42 14.17 -12.44
N LYS A 673 12.07 15.01 -11.63
CA LYS A 673 12.07 14.84 -10.16
C LYS A 673 10.65 14.93 -9.58
N LYS A 674 9.84 15.88 -10.05
CA LYS A 674 8.46 16.05 -9.59
C LYS A 674 7.58 14.85 -9.97
N LEU A 675 7.66 14.39 -11.22
CA LEU A 675 6.94 13.19 -11.67
C LEU A 675 7.32 11.98 -10.82
N LYS A 676 8.63 11.77 -10.59
CA LYS A 676 9.12 10.64 -9.79
C LYS A 676 8.50 10.62 -8.38
N ARG A 677 8.48 11.76 -7.68
CA ARG A 677 7.86 11.86 -6.34
C ARG A 677 6.35 11.59 -6.35
N TYR A 678 5.67 12.00 -7.41
CA TYR A 678 4.22 11.78 -7.55
C TYR A 678 3.89 10.31 -7.83
N CYS A 679 4.68 9.66 -8.69
CA CYS A 679 4.41 8.31 -9.18
C CYS A 679 4.92 7.22 -8.24
N GLU A 680 6.16 7.35 -7.75
CA GLU A 680 6.85 6.32 -6.98
C GLU A 680 6.69 6.51 -5.46
N GLY A 681 6.98 5.44 -4.72
CA GLY A 681 7.06 5.48 -3.26
C GLY A 681 5.73 5.28 -2.56
N MET A 682 5.79 5.22 -1.22
CA MET A 682 4.66 4.84 -0.37
C MET A 682 3.50 5.84 -0.46
N GLU A 683 3.80 7.13 -0.65
CA GLU A 683 2.80 8.19 -0.77
C GLU A 683 2.41 8.48 -2.23
N GLY A 684 3.20 7.97 -3.18
CA GLY A 684 2.96 8.10 -4.62
C GLY A 684 1.81 7.23 -5.12
N VAL A 685 1.55 7.33 -6.42
CA VAL A 685 0.49 6.57 -7.12
C VAL A 685 0.69 5.06 -6.98
N GLU A 686 1.94 4.56 -7.06
CA GLU A 686 2.24 3.14 -6.88
C GLU A 686 1.80 2.63 -5.49
N GLY A 687 2.16 3.37 -4.43
CA GLY A 687 1.74 3.04 -3.07
C GLY A 687 0.22 3.11 -2.87
N LYS A 688 -0.46 4.04 -3.55
CA LYS A 688 -1.94 4.12 -3.55
C LYS A 688 -2.57 2.89 -4.21
N LEU A 689 -2.10 2.48 -5.39
CA LEU A 689 -2.60 1.27 -6.08
C LEU A 689 -2.47 0.03 -5.18
N VAL A 690 -1.28 -0.16 -4.60
CA VAL A 690 -0.99 -1.31 -3.72
C VAL A 690 -1.94 -1.34 -2.52
N ARG A 691 -2.17 -0.19 -1.86
CA ARG A 691 -3.15 -0.09 -0.76
C ARG A 691 -4.57 -0.36 -1.23
N SER A 692 -4.96 0.18 -2.37
CA SER A 692 -6.30 0.00 -2.94
C SER A 692 -6.59 -1.48 -3.24
N ILE A 693 -5.61 -2.24 -3.74
CA ILE A 693 -5.75 -3.69 -3.97
C ILE A 693 -5.96 -4.43 -2.65
N LEU A 694 -5.07 -4.24 -1.67
CA LEU A 694 -5.14 -4.96 -0.39
C LEU A 694 -6.39 -4.59 0.42
N ALA A 695 -6.75 -3.30 0.46
CA ALA A 695 -7.94 -2.84 1.16
C ALA A 695 -9.25 -3.22 0.43
N GLY A 696 -9.20 -3.33 -0.91
CA GLY A 696 -10.37 -3.72 -1.69
C GLY A 696 -10.65 -5.22 -1.66
N LEU A 697 -9.65 -6.08 -1.47
CA LEU A 697 -9.80 -7.53 -1.26
C LEU A 697 -10.25 -7.83 0.19
N ASN A 698 -11.51 -7.52 0.49
CA ASN A 698 -12.03 -7.43 1.86
C ASN A 698 -13.06 -8.51 2.26
N LEU A 699 -13.33 -9.49 1.39
CA LEU A 699 -14.16 -10.65 1.68
C LEU A 699 -13.43 -11.94 1.36
N VAL A 700 -13.52 -12.92 2.26
CA VAL A 700 -13.03 -14.27 2.02
C VAL A 700 -14.19 -15.23 2.01
N ALA A 701 -14.47 -15.86 0.88
CA ALA A 701 -15.40 -16.99 0.77
C ALA A 701 -14.67 -18.32 0.96
N TYR A 702 -15.31 -19.23 1.68
CA TYR A 702 -14.74 -20.53 2.01
C TYR A 702 -15.78 -21.66 1.94
N PRO A 703 -15.35 -22.91 1.70
CA PRO A 703 -16.24 -24.07 1.60
C PRO A 703 -17.01 -24.30 2.90
N SER A 704 -18.31 -24.56 2.80
CA SER A 704 -19.19 -24.85 3.93
C SER A 704 -20.24 -25.89 3.55
N PHE A 705 -20.94 -26.41 4.55
CA PHE A 705 -22.10 -27.27 4.35
C PHE A 705 -23.35 -26.65 4.98
N ASP A 706 -24.48 -26.70 4.29
CA ASP A 706 -25.76 -26.29 4.84
C ASP A 706 -26.53 -27.50 5.37
N GLU A 707 -26.69 -27.58 6.69
CA GLU A 707 -27.42 -28.67 7.35
C GLU A 707 -28.92 -28.68 7.02
N LYS A 708 -29.52 -27.55 6.62
CA LYS A 708 -30.96 -27.50 6.31
C LYS A 708 -31.26 -28.08 4.93
N SER A 709 -30.43 -27.73 3.94
CA SER A 709 -30.60 -28.18 2.55
C SER A 709 -29.74 -29.40 2.19
N HIS A 710 -28.94 -29.90 3.13
CA HIS A 710 -28.04 -31.06 2.97
C HIS A 710 -27.16 -30.98 1.71
N ARG A 711 -26.62 -29.79 1.41
CA ARG A 711 -25.76 -29.56 0.23
C ARG A 711 -24.51 -28.76 0.60
N ASN A 712 -23.46 -28.96 -0.18
CA ASN A 712 -22.27 -28.10 -0.17
C ASN A 712 -22.67 -26.69 -0.60
N THR A 713 -22.12 -25.70 0.09
CA THR A 713 -22.33 -24.27 -0.18
C THR A 713 -21.12 -23.49 0.32
N TYR A 714 -21.20 -22.17 0.47
CA TYR A 714 -20.11 -21.38 1.00
C TYR A 714 -20.57 -20.49 2.15
N LYS A 715 -19.60 -20.05 2.94
CA LYS A 715 -19.75 -18.93 3.89
C LYS A 715 -18.69 -17.90 3.58
N PHE A 716 -18.81 -16.72 4.16
CA PHE A 716 -17.82 -15.67 3.99
C PHE A 716 -17.52 -15.00 5.33
N THR A 717 -16.29 -14.47 5.41
CA THR A 717 -15.82 -13.65 6.52
C THR A 717 -15.23 -12.35 5.99
N ASN A 718 -15.24 -11.29 6.81
CA ASN A 718 -14.66 -10.00 6.45
C ASN A 718 -13.14 -10.06 6.67
N ALA A 719 -12.39 -9.54 5.70
CA ALA A 719 -10.95 -9.43 5.81
C ALA A 719 -10.54 -7.98 6.06
N THR A 720 -9.51 -7.81 6.89
CA THR A 720 -8.85 -6.52 7.13
C THR A 720 -7.45 -6.59 6.51
N MET A 721 -7.07 -5.53 5.80
CA MET A 721 -5.78 -5.44 5.11
C MET A 721 -4.60 -5.83 6.01
N ALA A 722 -3.76 -6.75 5.52
CA ALA A 722 -2.46 -7.12 6.07
C ALA A 722 -1.33 -6.80 5.06
N ASP A 723 -0.10 -7.30 5.29
CA ASP A 723 1.05 -6.98 4.43
C ASP A 723 1.01 -7.70 3.07
N THR A 724 0.32 -8.85 2.99
CA THR A 724 0.05 -9.61 1.75
C THR A 724 -1.41 -10.04 1.62
N ILE A 725 -1.83 -10.46 0.42
CA ILE A 725 -3.19 -11.00 0.18
C ILE A 725 -3.40 -12.32 0.96
N ILE A 726 -2.38 -13.20 1.01
CA ILE A 726 -2.45 -14.47 1.75
C ILE A 726 -2.58 -14.23 3.25
N GLU A 727 -1.83 -13.30 3.82
CA GLU A 727 -1.96 -12.95 5.24
C GLU A 727 -3.34 -12.34 5.54
N THR A 728 -3.83 -11.49 4.65
CA THR A 728 -5.18 -10.89 4.74
C THR A 728 -6.25 -11.99 4.84
N ALA A 729 -6.17 -13.01 3.96
CA ALA A 729 -7.09 -14.15 4.00
C ALA A 729 -6.89 -15.02 5.25
N THR A 730 -5.65 -15.29 5.62
CA THR A 730 -5.28 -16.13 6.77
C THR A 730 -5.82 -15.54 8.07
N HIS A 731 -5.64 -14.24 8.30
CA HIS A 731 -6.17 -13.54 9.48
C HIS A 731 -7.69 -13.56 9.52
N ALA A 732 -8.36 -13.38 8.38
CA ALA A 732 -9.81 -13.41 8.30
C ALA A 732 -10.40 -14.79 8.68
N LEU A 733 -9.76 -15.88 8.23
CA LEU A 733 -10.20 -17.25 8.52
C LEU A 733 -9.92 -17.69 9.97
N LYS A 734 -8.83 -17.19 10.58
CA LYS A 734 -8.53 -17.41 12.01
C LYS A 734 -9.48 -16.65 12.93
N SER A 735 -9.88 -15.44 12.52
CA SER A 735 -10.72 -14.54 13.32
C SER A 735 -12.22 -14.80 13.18
N ASP A 736 -12.62 -15.71 12.28
CA ASP A 736 -14.02 -16.09 12.14
C ASP A 736 -14.53 -16.82 13.41
N ASN A 737 -15.84 -16.85 13.62
CA ASN A 737 -16.43 -17.47 14.82
C ASN A 737 -17.55 -18.47 14.49
N PRO A 738 -17.32 -19.79 14.65
CA PRO A 738 -16.05 -20.41 15.06
C PRO A 738 -14.96 -20.26 13.99
N PRO A 739 -13.66 -20.37 14.34
CA PRO A 739 -12.56 -20.24 13.38
C PRO A 739 -12.71 -21.24 12.23
N LYS A 740 -12.41 -20.81 11.00
CA LYS A 740 -12.34 -21.70 9.83
C LYS A 740 -10.93 -22.27 9.63
N LEU A 741 -9.90 -21.63 10.18
CA LEU A 741 -8.51 -22.10 10.16
C LEU A 741 -8.00 -22.32 11.60
N TYR A 742 -7.46 -23.52 11.86
CA TYR A 742 -6.82 -23.88 13.13
C TYR A 742 -5.33 -24.13 12.90
N ASP A 743 -4.46 -23.35 13.56
CA ASP A 743 -3.01 -23.58 13.54
C ASP A 743 -2.61 -24.74 14.48
N GLU A 744 -3.33 -24.87 15.59
CA GLU A 744 -3.14 -25.88 16.62
C GLU A 744 -4.46 -26.60 16.87
N LEU A 745 -4.37 -27.90 17.14
CA LEU A 745 -5.50 -28.78 17.37
C LEU A 745 -5.13 -29.81 18.43
N ASP A 746 -5.91 -29.89 19.50
CA ASP A 746 -5.81 -31.01 20.45
C ASP A 746 -6.72 -32.16 20.01
N PHE A 747 -6.52 -33.33 20.63
CA PHE A 747 -7.30 -34.53 20.28
C PHE A 747 -8.81 -34.37 20.57
N SER A 748 -9.20 -33.66 21.62
CA SER A 748 -10.62 -33.53 22.00
C SER A 748 -11.38 -32.68 20.98
N VAL A 749 -10.74 -31.62 20.49
CA VAL A 749 -11.28 -30.78 19.44
C VAL A 749 -11.30 -31.53 18.11
N LEU A 750 -10.23 -32.27 17.76
CA LEU A 750 -10.22 -33.16 16.59
C LEU A 750 -11.39 -34.15 16.62
N GLU A 751 -11.60 -34.81 17.75
CA GLU A 751 -12.69 -35.77 17.95
C GLU A 751 -14.07 -35.12 17.81
N TYR A 752 -14.28 -33.94 18.40
CA TYR A 752 -15.52 -33.18 18.24
C TYR A 752 -15.78 -32.80 16.77
N MET A 753 -14.75 -32.38 16.03
CA MET A 753 -14.86 -32.04 14.61
C MET A 753 -15.26 -33.27 13.78
N LEU A 754 -14.58 -34.39 14.00
CA LEU A 754 -14.88 -35.66 13.32
C LEU A 754 -16.27 -36.21 13.70
N SER A 755 -16.73 -35.99 14.93
CA SER A 755 -18.08 -36.40 15.34
C SER A 755 -19.17 -35.65 14.58
N GLN A 756 -18.93 -34.41 14.14
CA GLN A 756 -19.88 -33.66 13.30
C GLN A 756 -20.13 -34.33 11.95
N ILE A 757 -19.20 -35.16 11.48
CA ILE A 757 -19.32 -35.94 10.25
C ILE A 757 -19.60 -37.43 10.54
N GLY A 758 -19.94 -37.78 11.78
CA GLY A 758 -20.30 -39.13 12.21
C GLY A 758 -19.10 -40.08 12.38
N ILE A 759 -17.89 -39.55 12.61
CA ILE A 759 -16.69 -40.34 12.85
C ILE A 759 -16.29 -40.26 14.32
N GLU A 760 -16.34 -41.39 15.01
CA GLU A 760 -15.91 -41.54 16.41
C GLU A 760 -14.58 -42.30 16.44
N LEU A 761 -13.52 -41.67 16.96
CA LEU A 761 -12.18 -42.28 17.00
C LEU A 761 -11.93 -43.05 18.29
N SER A 762 -12.31 -42.51 19.46
CA SER A 762 -12.02 -43.16 20.75
C SER A 762 -13.01 -44.25 21.14
N GLU A 763 -14.31 -43.97 20.99
CA GLU A 763 -15.42 -44.85 21.42
C GLU A 763 -16.04 -45.66 20.26
N GLY A 764 -15.54 -45.47 19.03
CA GLY A 764 -16.04 -46.15 17.84
C GLY A 764 -15.73 -47.65 17.79
N ASN A 765 -16.26 -48.33 16.77
CA ASN A 765 -16.09 -49.78 16.56
C ASN A 765 -15.13 -50.14 15.41
N PHE A 766 -14.62 -49.14 14.66
CA PHE A 766 -13.85 -49.38 13.44
C PHE A 766 -12.53 -48.62 13.45
N ALA A 767 -11.48 -49.29 12.97
CA ALA A 767 -10.18 -48.66 12.72
C ALA A 767 -10.24 -47.73 11.50
N LYS A 768 -9.48 -46.64 11.52
CA LYS A 768 -9.33 -45.70 10.39
C LYS A 768 -7.87 -45.48 10.09
N THR A 769 -7.50 -45.35 8.81
CA THR A 769 -6.11 -44.98 8.52
C THR A 769 -5.88 -43.49 8.79
N VAL A 770 -4.65 -43.11 9.09
CA VAL A 770 -4.25 -41.69 9.20
C VAL A 770 -4.60 -40.95 7.91
N SER A 771 -4.37 -41.57 6.75
CA SER A 771 -4.74 -41.03 5.44
C SER A 771 -6.23 -40.74 5.31
N ASP A 772 -7.11 -41.63 5.80
CA ASP A 772 -8.57 -41.41 5.77
C ASP A 772 -8.97 -40.21 6.64
N ILE A 773 -8.38 -40.09 7.83
CA ILE A 773 -8.68 -39.00 8.76
C ILE A 773 -8.25 -37.67 8.16
N VAL A 774 -7.04 -37.61 7.60
CA VAL A 774 -6.54 -36.44 6.88
C VAL A 774 -7.46 -36.13 5.69
N ASP A 775 -7.84 -37.12 4.89
CA ASP A 775 -8.72 -36.95 3.73
C ASP A 775 -10.04 -36.26 4.08
N TYR A 776 -10.63 -36.53 5.25
CA TYR A 776 -11.86 -35.86 5.66
C TYR A 776 -11.71 -34.33 5.70
N PHE A 777 -10.60 -33.80 6.21
CA PHE A 777 -10.37 -32.35 6.32
C PHE A 777 -10.20 -31.66 4.97
N TYR A 778 -9.74 -32.36 3.94
CA TYR A 778 -9.58 -31.82 2.59
C TYR A 778 -10.83 -32.06 1.72
N SER A 779 -11.59 -33.13 1.98
CA SER A 779 -12.76 -33.51 1.16
C SER A 779 -14.11 -33.03 1.70
N ASN A 780 -14.22 -32.72 3.00
CA ASN A 780 -15.51 -32.43 3.62
C ASN A 780 -15.65 -30.96 4.06
N PRO A 781 -16.52 -30.15 3.40
CA PRO A 781 -16.71 -28.74 3.74
C PRO A 781 -17.25 -28.46 5.14
N ARG A 782 -17.78 -29.47 5.85
CA ARG A 782 -18.19 -29.34 7.27
C ARG A 782 -16.99 -29.11 8.19
N LEU A 783 -15.81 -29.59 7.80
CA LEU A 783 -14.60 -29.49 8.61
C LEU A 783 -13.86 -28.18 8.30
N PRO A 784 -13.14 -27.63 9.29
CA PRO A 784 -12.29 -26.47 9.07
C PRO A 784 -11.03 -26.82 8.29
N MET A 785 -10.31 -25.79 7.89
CA MET A 785 -8.95 -25.88 7.35
C MET A 785 -7.99 -26.24 8.48
N VAL A 786 -7.32 -27.38 8.36
CA VAL A 786 -6.32 -27.85 9.33
C VAL A 786 -5.17 -28.49 8.55
N ARG A 787 -3.93 -28.12 8.88
CA ARG A 787 -2.75 -28.70 8.22
C ARG A 787 -2.59 -30.16 8.60
N GLU A 788 -2.12 -30.98 7.67
CA GLU A 788 -1.90 -32.42 7.89
C GLU A 788 -1.05 -32.70 9.14
N GLU A 789 0.03 -31.94 9.36
CA GLU A 789 0.88 -32.10 10.53
C GLU A 789 0.17 -31.77 11.85
N THR A 790 -0.71 -30.77 11.85
CA THR A 790 -1.55 -30.42 13.01
C THR A 790 -2.53 -31.56 13.33
N ILE A 791 -3.11 -32.22 12.32
CA ILE A 791 -3.97 -33.41 12.50
C ILE A 791 -3.16 -34.58 13.08
N LYS A 792 -1.98 -34.86 12.52
CA LYS A 792 -1.10 -35.94 13.02
C LYS A 792 -0.69 -35.69 14.46
N GLN A 793 -0.39 -34.45 14.82
CA GLN A 793 -0.01 -34.09 16.18
C GLN A 793 -1.16 -34.28 17.16
N ALA A 794 -2.38 -33.88 16.79
CA ALA A 794 -3.58 -34.15 17.58
C ALA A 794 -3.82 -35.66 17.78
N LEU A 795 -3.60 -36.48 16.75
CA LEU A 795 -3.69 -37.94 16.87
C LEU A 795 -2.61 -38.53 17.81
N ILE A 796 -1.37 -38.05 17.72
CA ILE A 796 -0.28 -38.42 18.65
C ILE A 796 -0.68 -38.09 20.10
N ASP A 797 -1.29 -36.93 20.33
CA ASP A 797 -1.78 -36.53 21.65
C ASP A 797 -2.97 -37.40 22.12
N GLY A 798 -3.81 -37.86 21.19
CA GLY A 798 -4.83 -38.88 21.45
C GLY A 798 -4.26 -40.20 21.96
N VAL A 799 -3.10 -40.62 21.43
CA VAL A 799 -2.40 -41.81 21.92
C VAL A 799 -1.81 -41.56 23.31
N LYS A 800 -1.11 -40.43 23.52
CA LYS A 800 -0.53 -40.08 24.83
C LYS A 800 -1.58 -40.02 25.93
N SER A 801 -2.79 -39.55 25.61
CA SER A 801 -3.94 -39.48 26.51
C SER A 801 -4.74 -40.78 26.63
N LEU A 802 -4.26 -41.87 26.02
CA LEU A 802 -4.88 -43.21 26.03
C LEU A 802 -6.30 -43.24 25.46
N LYS A 803 -6.67 -42.28 24.61
CA LYS A 803 -7.99 -42.22 23.95
C LYS A 803 -8.06 -43.06 22.69
N ILE A 804 -6.94 -43.22 22.01
CA ILE A 804 -6.79 -44.05 20.80
C ILE A 804 -5.45 -44.78 20.84
N GLY A 805 -5.31 -45.87 20.07
CA GLY A 805 -4.04 -46.52 19.78
C GLY A 805 -3.67 -46.42 18.31
N VAL A 806 -2.40 -46.67 18.00
CA VAL A 806 -1.91 -46.73 16.62
C VAL A 806 -1.33 -48.11 16.35
N LYS A 807 -1.79 -48.76 15.29
CA LYS A 807 -1.23 -50.01 14.78
C LYS A 807 -0.40 -49.74 13.54
N ARG A 808 0.89 -50.06 13.62
CA ARG A 808 1.82 -50.06 12.48
C ARG A 808 2.35 -51.47 12.29
N GLN A 809 1.92 -52.12 11.20
CA GLN A 809 2.25 -53.52 10.92
C GLN A 809 1.86 -54.40 12.13
N ASP A 810 2.84 -55.06 12.77
CA ASP A 810 2.64 -55.92 13.95
C ASP A 810 2.82 -55.19 15.29
N LYS A 811 3.14 -53.89 15.29
CA LYS A 811 3.39 -53.12 16.51
C LYS A 811 2.18 -52.26 16.89
N ILE A 812 1.76 -52.36 18.15
CA ILE A 812 0.71 -51.53 18.75
C ILE A 812 1.34 -50.46 19.66
N PHE A 813 1.06 -49.20 19.33
CA PHE A 813 1.40 -48.02 20.11
C PHE A 813 0.15 -47.57 20.86
N PHE A 814 0.06 -47.92 22.14
CA PHE A 814 -1.07 -47.52 22.98
C PHE A 814 -0.61 -47.21 24.38
N LYS A 815 -0.48 -48.21 25.26
CA LYS A 815 -0.09 -47.99 26.65
C LYS A 815 1.41 -48.18 26.85
N LYS A 816 2.06 -47.27 27.57
CA LYS A 816 3.49 -47.38 27.88
C LYS A 816 3.76 -48.55 28.83
N VAL A 817 4.81 -49.32 28.53
CA VAL A 817 5.26 -50.42 29.37
C VAL A 817 6.45 -49.96 30.24
N TYR A 818 6.30 -50.01 31.56
CA TYR A 818 7.34 -49.60 32.51
C TYR A 818 8.19 -50.79 32.96
N GLU A 819 9.50 -50.61 33.18
CA GLU A 819 10.38 -51.72 33.59
C GLU A 819 10.44 -51.86 35.12
N CYS A 820 10.28 -53.09 35.61
CA CYS A 820 10.48 -53.47 37.01
C CYS A 820 11.56 -54.56 37.14
N ARG A 821 12.50 -54.37 38.06
CA ARG A 821 13.66 -55.26 38.26
C ARG A 821 13.33 -56.54 39.03
N SER A 822 12.31 -56.51 39.90
CA SER A 822 11.84 -57.69 40.63
C SER A 822 10.40 -57.49 41.11
N ARG A 823 9.73 -58.56 41.55
CA ARG A 823 8.38 -58.50 42.14
C ARG A 823 8.31 -57.64 43.41
N GLN A 824 9.43 -57.47 44.11
CA GLN A 824 9.51 -56.79 45.40
C GLN A 824 9.89 -55.29 45.27
N ASP A 825 10.36 -54.88 44.09
CA ASP A 825 10.90 -53.54 43.81
C ASP A 825 10.26 -52.97 42.52
N CYS A 826 8.93 -52.85 42.54
CA CYS A 826 8.14 -52.33 41.42
C CYS A 826 7.24 -51.18 41.89
N ASN A 827 7.60 -49.95 41.50
CA ASN A 827 6.89 -48.72 41.85
C ASN A 827 6.60 -47.88 40.58
N PRO A 828 5.62 -48.30 39.74
CA PRO A 828 5.28 -47.56 38.54
C PRO A 828 4.53 -46.24 38.88
N PRO A 829 4.53 -45.25 37.96
CA PRO A 829 3.86 -43.97 38.20
C PRO A 829 2.34 -44.11 38.36
N SER A 830 1.74 -43.22 39.16
CA SER A 830 0.29 -43.21 39.41
C SER A 830 -0.54 -42.67 38.25
N ILE A 831 0.08 -41.88 37.35
CA ILE A 831 -0.54 -41.40 36.12
C ILE A 831 0.04 -42.23 34.97
N VAL A 832 -0.83 -42.87 34.22
CA VAL A 832 -0.46 -43.69 33.07
C VAL A 832 -0.56 -42.87 31.80
N GLU A 833 0.49 -42.93 31.00
CA GLU A 833 0.56 -42.25 29.71
C GLU A 833 0.64 -43.28 28.59
N GLY A 834 0.21 -42.87 27.40
CA GLY A 834 0.40 -43.66 26.20
C GLY A 834 1.80 -43.58 25.61
N GLU A 835 2.20 -44.63 24.90
CA GLU A 835 3.43 -44.67 24.12
C GLU A 835 3.11 -44.39 22.66
N ALA A 836 3.15 -43.10 22.30
CA ALA A 836 2.92 -42.66 20.93
C ALA A 836 4.17 -42.85 20.05
N PRO A 837 4.02 -43.12 18.74
CA PRO A 837 5.14 -43.11 17.81
C PRO A 837 5.68 -41.68 17.63
N HIS A 838 6.94 -41.55 17.22
CA HIS A 838 7.57 -40.24 16.96
C HIS A 838 6.92 -39.48 15.78
N SER A 839 6.39 -40.21 14.80
CA SER A 839 5.66 -39.67 13.66
C SER A 839 4.64 -40.70 13.18
N LEU A 840 3.59 -40.23 12.48
CA LEU A 840 2.55 -41.08 11.90
C LEU A 840 2.76 -41.25 10.39
N GLU A 841 2.58 -42.47 9.91
CA GLU A 841 2.58 -42.83 8.50
C GLU A 841 1.13 -42.82 7.95
N PRO A 842 0.89 -42.46 6.67
CA PRO A 842 -0.47 -42.43 6.12
C PRO A 842 -1.23 -43.77 6.22
N SER A 843 -0.51 -44.89 6.20
CA SER A 843 -1.06 -46.24 6.34
C SER A 843 -1.27 -46.71 7.77
N ASP A 844 -0.85 -45.93 8.78
CA ASP A 844 -1.06 -46.30 10.19
C ASP A 844 -2.56 -46.37 10.50
N LEU A 845 -2.96 -47.40 11.25
CA LEU A 845 -4.34 -47.60 11.67
C LEU A 845 -4.55 -47.00 13.06
N ILE A 846 -5.47 -46.05 13.15
CA ILE A 846 -5.98 -45.51 14.41
C ILE A 846 -7.06 -46.46 14.93
N LEU A 847 -6.83 -46.96 16.15
CA LEU A 847 -7.69 -47.91 16.84
C LEU A 847 -8.41 -47.22 18.01
N PRO A 848 -9.70 -47.51 18.23
CA PRO A 848 -10.38 -47.21 19.48
C PRO A 848 -9.64 -47.81 20.68
N TRP A 849 -9.67 -47.16 21.84
CA TRP A 849 -8.84 -47.55 22.99
C TRP A 849 -9.07 -48.99 23.46
N ARG A 850 -10.32 -49.50 23.39
CA ARG A 850 -10.66 -50.88 23.79
C ARG A 850 -9.95 -51.90 22.91
N THR A 851 -10.02 -51.70 21.59
CA THR A 851 -9.37 -52.55 20.60
C THR A 851 -7.85 -52.46 20.72
N ALA A 852 -7.31 -51.25 20.87
CA ALA A 852 -5.89 -51.03 21.05
C ALA A 852 -5.33 -51.75 22.28
N LEU A 853 -6.04 -51.67 23.41
CA LEU A 853 -5.66 -52.37 24.64
C LEU A 853 -5.69 -53.88 24.44
N GLN A 854 -6.75 -54.42 23.86
CA GLN A 854 -6.89 -55.86 23.65
C GLN A 854 -5.78 -56.42 22.74
N GLU A 855 -5.54 -55.78 21.60
CA GLU A 855 -4.46 -56.18 20.67
C GLU A 855 -3.07 -56.05 21.31
N GLN A 856 -2.83 -55.02 22.12
CA GLN A 856 -1.56 -54.87 22.84
C GLN A 856 -1.35 -56.02 23.85
N LEU A 857 -2.41 -56.49 24.53
CA LEU A 857 -2.31 -57.56 25.52
C LEU A 857 -2.08 -58.94 24.91
N GLU A 858 -2.62 -59.21 23.72
CA GLU A 858 -2.36 -60.46 22.99
C GLU A 858 -0.87 -60.67 22.72
N GLY A 859 -0.14 -59.60 22.39
CA GLY A 859 1.31 -59.65 22.17
C GLY A 859 2.17 -59.80 23.43
N LEU A 860 1.59 -59.59 24.63
CA LEU A 860 2.33 -59.55 25.90
C LEU A 860 2.00 -60.71 26.85
N GLY A 861 1.12 -61.64 26.45
CA GLY A 861 0.65 -62.75 27.29
C GLY A 861 1.67 -63.86 27.57
N HIS A 862 2.80 -63.91 26.86
CA HIS A 862 3.78 -65.01 26.96
C HIS A 862 4.97 -64.68 27.87
N VAL A 863 5.39 -65.67 28.67
CA VAL A 863 6.63 -65.61 29.47
C VAL A 863 7.81 -66.02 28.60
N LYS A 864 8.86 -65.19 28.52
CA LYS A 864 10.08 -65.45 27.74
C LYS A 864 11.23 -65.84 28.67
N GLU A 865 11.89 -66.98 28.42
CA GLU A 865 13.08 -67.42 29.18
C GLU A 865 14.32 -67.44 28.27
N GLU A 866 15.42 -66.84 28.71
CA GLU A 866 16.68 -66.76 27.97
C GLU A 866 17.84 -67.27 28.85
N ARG A 867 18.69 -68.16 28.34
CA ARG A 867 19.91 -68.59 29.04
C ARG A 867 20.98 -67.49 28.94
N VAL A 868 21.55 -67.11 30.08
CA VAL A 868 22.58 -66.08 30.22
C VAL A 868 23.68 -66.62 31.14
N GLY A 869 24.92 -66.11 31.03
CA GLY A 869 26.04 -66.64 31.83
C GLY A 869 25.73 -66.64 33.32
N GLY A 870 25.66 -67.83 33.93
CA GLY A 870 25.32 -68.01 35.34
C GLY A 870 23.84 -68.26 35.67
N GLY A 871 22.92 -68.35 34.70
CA GLY A 871 21.51 -68.62 35.00
C GLY A 871 20.51 -68.53 33.84
N ILE A 872 19.21 -68.51 34.18
CA ILE A 872 18.10 -68.27 33.23
C ILE A 872 17.43 -66.92 33.56
N ARG A 873 17.30 -66.04 32.57
CA ARG A 873 16.55 -64.78 32.65
C ARG A 873 15.11 -64.98 32.17
N ARG A 874 14.12 -64.74 33.03
CA ARG A 874 12.69 -64.83 32.74
C ARG A 874 12.07 -63.43 32.62
N ILE A 875 11.38 -63.14 31.52
CA ILE A 875 10.70 -61.88 31.25
C ILE A 875 9.20 -62.13 31.11
N TRP A 876 8.37 -61.35 31.80
CA TRP A 876 6.91 -61.42 31.72
C TRP A 876 6.28 -60.06 32.01
N TYR A 877 5.00 -59.89 31.66
CA TYR A 877 4.29 -58.62 31.79
C TYR A 877 3.13 -58.73 32.79
N ALA A 878 2.86 -57.65 33.52
CA ALA A 878 1.82 -57.57 34.54
C ALA A 878 1.20 -56.18 34.64
N PHE A 879 -0.04 -56.10 35.11
CA PHE A 879 -0.64 -54.85 35.57
C PHE A 879 -0.37 -54.64 37.06
N TYR A 880 -0.07 -53.40 37.44
CA TYR A 880 0.03 -52.99 38.83
C TYR A 880 -1.33 -52.43 39.29
N ILE A 881 -2.07 -53.22 40.06
CA ILE A 881 -3.45 -52.91 40.51
C ILE A 881 -3.47 -52.99 42.03
N ASP A 882 -3.81 -51.89 42.71
CA ASP A 882 -3.97 -51.82 44.17
C ASP A 882 -2.80 -52.44 44.98
N GLY A 883 -1.56 -52.15 44.56
CA GLY A 883 -0.36 -52.66 45.24
C GLY A 883 0.05 -54.09 44.88
N SER A 884 -0.66 -54.74 43.95
CA SER A 884 -0.42 -56.12 43.52
C SER A 884 -0.08 -56.21 42.03
N LEU A 885 0.82 -57.14 41.68
CA LEU A 885 1.18 -57.45 40.30
C LEU A 885 0.29 -58.58 39.76
N VAL A 886 -0.59 -58.25 38.83
CA VAL A 886 -1.49 -59.19 38.15
C VAL A 886 -0.92 -59.53 36.77
N PRO A 887 -0.46 -60.77 36.50
CA PRO A 887 0.09 -61.14 35.19
C PRO A 887 -0.88 -60.85 34.05
N VAL A 888 -0.36 -60.41 32.89
CA VAL A 888 -1.19 -60.09 31.70
C VAL A 888 -2.09 -61.27 31.29
N ALA A 889 -1.59 -62.51 31.37
CA ALA A 889 -2.35 -63.73 31.06
C ALA A 889 -3.55 -64.00 32.00
N GLU A 890 -3.54 -63.41 33.19
CA GLU A 890 -4.66 -63.45 34.15
C GLU A 890 -5.57 -62.23 33.97
N ALA A 891 -4.97 -61.04 33.83
CA ALA A 891 -5.69 -59.78 33.65
C ALA A 891 -6.53 -59.79 32.38
N SER A 892 -6.05 -60.38 31.27
CA SER A 892 -6.77 -60.46 29.99
C SER A 892 -8.05 -61.31 30.04
N LYS A 893 -8.24 -62.10 31.10
CA LYS A 893 -9.46 -62.91 31.31
C LYS A 893 -10.51 -62.17 32.15
N ARG A 894 -10.20 -61.00 32.69
CA ARG A 894 -11.14 -60.19 33.48
C ARG A 894 -12.06 -59.40 32.53
N PRO A 895 -13.37 -59.27 32.83
CA PRO A 895 -14.32 -58.59 31.95
C PRO A 895 -14.24 -57.05 32.00
N ASP A 896 -13.56 -56.46 32.99
CA ASP A 896 -13.51 -55.01 33.21
C ASP A 896 -12.24 -54.38 32.61
N LEU A 897 -12.32 -53.95 31.35
CA LEU A 897 -11.22 -53.31 30.62
C LEU A 897 -10.90 -51.89 31.10
N GLU A 898 -11.82 -51.21 31.80
CA GLU A 898 -11.62 -49.83 32.26
C GLU A 898 -10.61 -49.77 33.42
N VAL A 899 -10.63 -50.77 34.30
CA VAL A 899 -9.62 -50.92 35.36
C VAL A 899 -8.24 -51.12 34.75
N LEU A 900 -8.12 -51.94 33.70
CA LEU A 900 -6.86 -52.19 33.01
C LEU A 900 -6.37 -50.96 32.22
N HIS A 901 -7.31 -50.22 31.62
CA HIS A 901 -7.04 -48.97 30.92
C HIS A 901 -6.37 -47.93 31.85
N ASN A 902 -6.80 -47.86 33.11
CA ASN A 902 -6.28 -46.92 34.11
C ASN A 902 -5.11 -47.45 34.97
N SER A 903 -4.74 -48.73 34.86
CA SER A 903 -3.68 -49.34 35.69
C SER A 903 -2.32 -49.36 34.99
N PRO A 904 -1.17 -49.13 35.64
CA PRO A 904 0.14 -49.23 34.99
C PRO A 904 0.47 -50.64 34.47
N LEU A 905 1.01 -50.73 33.25
CA LEU A 905 1.49 -51.96 32.63
C LEU A 905 3.01 -52.06 32.79
N VAL A 906 3.50 -53.12 33.42
CA VAL A 906 4.91 -53.31 33.74
C VAL A 906 5.51 -54.56 33.08
N ARG A 907 6.79 -54.46 32.72
CA ARG A 907 7.67 -55.55 32.27
C ARG A 907 8.58 -55.97 33.42
N ILE A 908 8.54 -57.23 33.81
CA ILE A 908 9.31 -57.79 34.92
C ILE A 908 10.38 -58.73 34.38
N THR A 909 11.62 -58.60 34.88
CA THR A 909 12.76 -59.45 34.51
C THR A 909 13.35 -60.14 35.75
N GLU A 910 13.30 -61.47 35.82
CA GLU A 910 13.81 -62.31 36.92
C GLU A 910 15.05 -63.13 36.46
N PHE A 911 16.00 -63.45 37.35
CA PHE A 911 17.19 -64.26 37.07
C PHE A 911 17.28 -65.47 38.02
N ILE A 912 17.53 -66.68 37.48
CA ILE A 912 17.55 -67.95 38.22
C ILE A 912 18.97 -68.56 38.17
N GLU A 913 19.63 -68.73 39.33
CA GLU A 913 21.08 -69.02 39.44
C GLU A 913 21.48 -70.52 39.56
N GLU A 914 20.71 -71.40 40.22
CA GLU A 914 21.06 -72.84 40.40
C GLU A 914 19.84 -73.80 40.30
N GLY A 915 19.99 -74.98 39.66
CA GLY A 915 18.91 -75.98 39.51
C GLY A 915 19.21 -77.14 38.54
N VAL A 916 18.17 -77.81 38.02
CA VAL A 916 18.29 -78.80 36.93
C VAL A 916 17.26 -78.50 35.84
N ASP A 917 17.67 -78.70 34.59
CA ASP A 917 16.79 -78.60 33.42
C ASP A 917 16.35 -80.01 33.02
N VAL A 918 15.10 -80.13 32.57
CA VAL A 918 14.50 -81.42 32.20
C VAL A 918 13.90 -81.26 30.82
N LYS A 919 14.52 -81.90 29.84
CA LYS A 919 14.13 -81.86 28.45
C LYS A 919 13.61 -83.20 27.98
N LEU A 920 12.59 -83.18 27.15
CA LEU A 920 12.17 -84.36 26.39
C LEU A 920 12.76 -84.27 24.98
N ASP A 921 13.18 -85.39 24.41
CA ASP A 921 13.56 -85.46 22.99
C ASP A 921 12.35 -85.23 22.07
N ASN A 922 11.14 -85.52 22.57
CA ASN A 922 9.87 -85.15 21.96
C ASN A 922 8.86 -84.74 23.04
N TYR A 923 8.23 -83.57 22.88
CA TYR A 923 7.19 -83.09 23.81
C TYR A 923 5.78 -83.41 23.32
N GLU A 924 5.63 -83.80 22.06
CA GLU A 924 4.36 -84.25 21.48
C GLU A 924 4.60 -85.45 20.57
N ILE A 925 3.82 -86.52 20.75
CA ILE A 925 3.95 -87.76 19.99
C ILE A 925 2.57 -88.21 19.53
N THR A 926 2.48 -88.61 18.27
CA THR A 926 1.27 -89.25 17.75
C THR A 926 1.42 -90.76 17.80
N ALA A 927 0.42 -91.46 18.33
CA ALA A 927 0.41 -92.92 18.44
C ALA A 927 -0.95 -93.51 18.04
N LEU A 928 -0.98 -94.78 17.64
CA LEU A 928 -2.22 -95.54 17.43
C LEU A 928 -2.77 -96.06 18.77
N PRO A 929 -4.07 -96.39 18.87
CA PRO A 929 -4.66 -97.01 20.05
C PRO A 929 -3.85 -98.23 20.48
N GLY A 930 -3.36 -98.21 21.73
CA GLY A 930 -2.58 -99.29 22.34
C GLY A 930 -1.10 -99.38 21.95
N GLU A 931 -0.58 -98.48 21.12
CA GLU A 931 0.83 -98.44 20.70
C GLU A 931 1.77 -98.02 21.85
N GLU A 932 2.89 -98.71 22.01
CA GLU A 932 3.87 -98.38 23.05
C GLU A 932 4.92 -97.41 22.49
N VAL A 933 5.07 -96.26 23.14
CA VAL A 933 5.93 -95.16 22.71
C VAL A 933 7.00 -94.87 23.74
N THR A 934 8.23 -94.64 23.29
CA THR A 934 9.38 -94.36 24.16
C THR A 934 9.88 -92.94 23.92
N VAL A 935 10.05 -92.16 24.98
CA VAL A 935 10.52 -90.76 24.97
C VAL A 935 11.77 -90.64 25.83
N THR A 936 12.83 -90.05 25.31
CA THR A 936 14.05 -89.82 26.10
C THR A 936 13.90 -88.55 26.94
N VAL A 937 13.95 -88.70 28.26
CA VAL A 937 14.07 -87.61 29.24
C VAL A 937 15.54 -87.31 29.46
N LEU A 938 16.00 -86.16 28.96
CA LEU A 938 17.35 -85.62 29.17
C LEU A 938 17.33 -84.64 30.34
N ILE A 939 18.13 -84.91 31.36
CA ILE A 939 18.25 -84.05 32.54
C ILE A 939 19.64 -83.43 32.51
N GLU A 940 19.71 -82.10 32.57
CA GLU A 940 20.95 -81.34 32.51
C GLU A 940 21.11 -80.48 33.76
N ARG A 941 22.32 -80.38 34.28
CA ARG A 941 22.64 -79.49 35.40
C ARG A 941 22.53 -78.01 35.00
N ILE A 942 21.93 -77.18 35.87
CA ILE A 942 21.96 -75.71 35.79
C ILE A 942 22.79 -75.16 36.96
N GLY A 943 23.85 -74.39 36.66
CA GLY A 943 24.69 -73.78 37.69
C GLY A 943 25.49 -74.81 38.51
N GLY A 944 25.64 -74.56 39.81
CA GLY A 944 26.46 -75.36 40.74
C GLY A 944 25.84 -76.67 41.23
N PHE A 945 24.60 -76.99 40.86
CA PHE A 945 23.79 -78.07 41.47
C PHE A 945 24.49 -79.44 41.50
N LYS A 946 24.56 -80.09 42.68
CA LYS A 946 25.08 -81.46 42.86
C LYS A 946 24.14 -82.25 43.78
N GLY A 947 23.77 -83.47 43.40
CA GLY A 947 23.00 -84.34 44.28
C GLY A 947 22.21 -85.43 43.57
N ASP A 948 21.63 -86.30 44.38
CA ASP A 948 20.78 -87.38 43.92
C ASP A 948 19.37 -86.85 43.58
N LEU A 949 18.89 -87.28 42.44
CA LEU A 949 17.60 -86.93 41.87
C LEU A 949 16.71 -88.17 41.82
N SER A 950 15.45 -87.99 42.19
CA SER A 950 14.40 -88.98 42.01
C SER A 950 13.42 -88.52 40.95
N LEU A 951 12.99 -89.46 40.11
CA LEU A 951 12.06 -89.21 39.01
C LEU A 951 10.76 -89.96 39.24
N VAL A 952 9.67 -89.23 39.03
CA VAL A 952 8.32 -89.78 39.08
C VAL A 952 7.58 -89.35 37.82
N ALA A 953 7.20 -90.34 37.01
CA ALA A 953 6.28 -90.14 35.90
C ALA A 953 4.84 -90.34 36.39
N THR A 954 3.90 -89.53 35.90
CA THR A 954 2.47 -89.70 36.22
C THR A 954 1.86 -90.93 35.54
N PHE A 955 2.47 -91.43 34.46
CA PHE A 955 2.02 -92.61 33.72
C PHE A 955 3.19 -93.25 32.94
N GLY A 956 3.11 -94.56 32.68
CA GLY A 956 4.19 -95.32 32.03
C GLY A 956 5.36 -95.67 32.97
N THR A 957 6.41 -96.26 32.40
CA THR A 957 7.59 -96.76 33.14
C THR A 957 8.86 -96.06 32.66
N LEU A 958 9.63 -95.54 33.61
CA LEU A 958 10.96 -94.98 33.35
C LEU A 958 12.02 -96.09 33.44
N SER A 959 13.08 -96.00 32.63
CA SER A 959 14.20 -96.94 32.67
C SER A 959 15.03 -96.83 33.95
N SER A 960 15.00 -95.68 34.62
CA SER A 960 15.51 -95.49 35.99
C SER A 960 14.70 -94.40 36.71
N ASN A 961 14.43 -94.62 38.00
CA ASN A 961 13.71 -93.66 38.85
C ASN A 961 14.67 -92.88 39.77
N ALA A 962 15.95 -93.21 39.76
CA ALA A 962 16.97 -92.57 40.57
C ALA A 962 18.25 -92.36 39.74
N LEU A 963 18.87 -91.19 39.90
CA LEU A 963 20.13 -90.86 39.26
C LEU A 963 20.89 -89.83 40.10
N SER A 964 22.19 -89.73 39.89
CA SER A 964 23.03 -88.72 40.54
C SER A 964 23.60 -87.77 39.50
N ILE A 965 23.50 -86.46 39.74
CA ILE A 965 24.16 -85.45 38.91
C ILE A 965 25.33 -84.86 39.67
N SER A 966 26.50 -84.94 39.05
CA SER A 966 27.78 -84.49 39.61
C SER A 966 28.60 -83.75 38.54
N ASP A 967 29.81 -83.31 38.89
CA ASP A 967 30.74 -82.72 37.90
C ASP A 967 31.17 -83.74 36.82
N GLU A 968 31.27 -85.03 37.18
CA GLU A 968 31.69 -86.12 36.28
C GLU A 968 30.54 -86.64 35.41
N SER A 969 29.29 -86.36 35.79
CA SER A 969 28.07 -86.76 35.08
C SER A 969 27.05 -85.61 35.12
N PRO A 970 27.27 -84.54 34.33
CA PRO A 970 26.47 -83.31 34.38
C PRO A 970 25.11 -83.44 33.69
N SER A 971 24.86 -84.55 33.00
CA SER A 971 23.59 -84.88 32.40
C SER A 971 23.30 -86.38 32.44
N ALA A 972 22.02 -86.72 32.44
CA ALA A 972 21.52 -88.09 32.42
C ALA A 972 20.41 -88.23 31.39
N LYS A 973 20.34 -89.40 30.73
CA LYS A 973 19.27 -89.75 29.79
C LYS A 973 18.49 -90.93 30.34
N ILE A 974 17.16 -90.81 30.37
CA ILE A 974 16.24 -91.84 30.85
C ILE A 974 15.20 -92.08 29.78
N ASP A 975 14.91 -93.34 29.49
CA ASP A 975 13.85 -93.71 28.55
C ASP A 975 12.54 -93.80 29.32
N TRP A 976 11.54 -93.07 28.86
CA TRP A 976 10.19 -93.08 29.40
C TRP A 976 9.26 -93.79 28.42
N ARG A 977 8.82 -95.00 28.81
CA ARG A 977 7.93 -95.83 28.00
C ARG A 977 6.49 -95.64 28.44
N ILE A 978 5.63 -95.29 27.51
CA ILE A 978 4.22 -95.05 27.75
C ILE A 978 3.41 -95.82 26.72
N LYS A 979 2.43 -96.59 27.19
CA LYS A 979 1.43 -97.21 26.31
C LYS A 979 0.33 -96.18 26.02
N ALA A 980 0.13 -95.87 24.74
CA ALA A 980 -0.91 -94.95 24.29
C ALA A 980 -2.31 -95.47 24.70
N PRO A 981 -3.20 -94.60 25.20
CA PRO A 981 -4.59 -94.98 25.50
C PRO A 981 -5.32 -95.57 24.29
N GLU A 982 -6.31 -96.43 24.55
CA GLU A 982 -7.13 -97.05 23.49
C GLU A 982 -8.13 -96.05 22.88
N GLU A 983 -8.53 -95.02 23.62
CA GLU A 983 -9.46 -94.00 23.17
C GLU A 983 -8.73 -92.88 22.38
N PRO A 984 -9.18 -92.54 21.16
CA PRO A 984 -8.64 -91.42 20.41
C PRO A 984 -8.79 -90.10 21.19
N GLY A 985 -7.75 -89.30 21.22
CA GLY A 985 -7.75 -88.10 22.03
C GLY A 985 -6.34 -87.59 22.29
N THR A 986 -6.26 -86.46 22.99
CA THR A 986 -4.98 -85.87 23.39
C THR A 986 -4.80 -86.04 24.88
N TYR A 987 -3.75 -86.75 25.27
CA TYR A 987 -3.42 -87.06 26.66
C TYR A 987 -2.12 -86.37 27.04
N SER A 988 -2.04 -85.83 28.25
CA SER A 988 -0.81 -85.23 28.77
C SER A 988 -0.33 -85.99 29.99
N TYR A 989 0.94 -86.38 29.95
CA TYR A 989 1.64 -87.06 31.03
C TYR A 989 2.81 -86.21 31.48
N GLU A 990 3.19 -86.29 32.75
CA GLU A 990 4.27 -85.49 33.32
C GLU A 990 5.38 -86.39 33.85
N VAL A 991 6.62 -85.94 33.70
CA VAL A 991 7.76 -86.44 34.47
C VAL A 991 8.25 -85.35 35.40
N ARG A 992 8.34 -85.66 36.69
CA ARG A 992 8.78 -84.76 37.75
C ARG A 992 10.13 -85.20 38.25
N VAL A 993 11.06 -84.25 38.35
CA VAL A 993 12.39 -84.45 38.93
C VAL A 993 12.42 -83.79 40.30
N MET A 994 12.72 -84.58 41.32
CA MET A 994 12.74 -84.16 42.72
C MET A 994 14.13 -84.34 43.32
N ASN A 995 14.50 -83.45 44.24
CA ASN A 995 15.73 -83.60 45.03
C ASN A 995 15.56 -84.60 46.18
N ALA A 996 16.64 -84.89 46.90
CA ALA A 996 16.63 -85.78 48.07
C ALA A 996 15.68 -85.36 49.21
N SER A 997 15.23 -84.09 49.24
CA SER A 997 14.24 -83.58 50.20
C SER A 997 12.79 -83.73 49.74
N GLY A 998 12.55 -84.29 48.56
CA GLY A 998 11.21 -84.45 47.98
C GLY A 998 10.64 -83.19 47.31
N ASN A 999 11.41 -82.12 47.18
CA ASN A 999 10.98 -80.91 46.48
C ASN A 999 11.11 -81.10 44.97
N VAL A 1000 10.04 -80.79 44.23
CA VAL A 1000 10.04 -80.81 42.77
C VAL A 1000 10.93 -79.68 42.25
N LEU A 1001 12.02 -80.05 41.58
CA LEU A 1001 12.96 -79.09 40.97
C LEU A 1001 12.47 -78.65 39.59
N LYS A 1002 11.90 -79.57 38.81
CA LYS A 1002 11.34 -79.28 37.49
C LYS A 1002 10.34 -80.38 37.09
N THR A 1003 9.32 -79.98 36.34
CA THR A 1003 8.33 -80.88 35.72
C THR A 1003 8.35 -80.64 34.22
N SER A 1004 8.34 -81.72 33.44
CA SER A 1004 8.21 -81.67 31.99
C SER A 1004 7.03 -82.52 31.55
N SER A 1005 6.21 -81.97 30.65
CA SER A 1005 4.97 -82.60 30.18
C SER A 1005 5.17 -83.14 28.76
N LEU A 1006 4.75 -84.38 28.55
CA LEU A 1006 4.64 -85.03 27.25
C LEU A 1006 3.17 -85.08 26.85
N LYS A 1007 2.87 -84.77 25.59
CA LYS A 1007 1.55 -84.87 25.01
C LYS A 1007 1.50 -86.05 24.03
N ILE A 1008 0.63 -87.02 24.27
CA ILE A 1008 0.38 -88.14 23.35
C ILE A 1008 -0.96 -87.93 22.67
N ILE A 1009 -0.95 -87.83 21.35
CA ILE A 1009 -2.13 -87.73 20.51
C ILE A 1009 -2.43 -89.12 19.95
N VAL A 1010 -3.50 -89.74 20.45
CA VAL A 1010 -3.99 -91.02 19.96
C VAL A 1010 -4.93 -90.77 18.78
N LYS A 1011 -4.55 -91.23 17.59
CA LYS A 1011 -5.37 -91.06 16.38
C LYS A 1011 -6.35 -92.22 16.20
N PRO A 1012 -7.60 -92.00 15.76
CA PRO A 1012 -8.53 -93.09 15.45
C PRO A 1012 -8.02 -93.97 14.29
N LYS A 1013 -8.27 -95.29 14.35
CA LYS A 1013 -8.05 -96.19 13.20
C LYS A 1013 -9.10 -95.92 12.11
N GLY A 1014 -8.82 -94.97 11.20
CA GLY A 1014 -9.64 -94.73 10.01
C GLY A 1014 -9.32 -95.71 8.87
N ARG A 1015 -10.35 -96.26 8.20
CA ARG A 1015 -10.23 -97.00 6.93
C ARG A 1015 -10.91 -96.27 5.76
N GLU A 1016 -10.23 -96.40 4.62
CA GLU A 1016 -10.53 -96.15 3.20
C GLU A 1016 -11.49 -95.03 2.77
N ALA A 1017 -10.90 -94.02 2.10
CA ALA A 1017 -11.61 -93.00 1.34
C ALA A 1017 -12.32 -93.60 0.13
N VAL A 1018 -13.62 -93.34 -0.03
CA VAL A 1018 -14.42 -93.78 -1.18
C VAL A 1018 -14.31 -92.75 -2.29
N LYS A 1019 -13.99 -93.18 -3.51
CA LYS A 1019 -13.91 -92.31 -4.70
C LYS A 1019 -15.26 -92.25 -5.42
N GLY A 1020 -15.69 -91.05 -5.79
CA GLY A 1020 -16.97 -90.81 -6.48
C GLY A 1020 -17.83 -89.78 -5.77
N VAL A 1021 -19.04 -89.59 -6.29
CA VAL A 1021 -20.05 -88.73 -5.64
C VAL A 1021 -20.82 -89.54 -4.58
N PRO A 1022 -21.00 -89.03 -3.36
CA PRO A 1022 -21.72 -89.74 -2.31
C PRO A 1022 -23.22 -89.89 -2.64
N PRO A 1023 -23.84 -91.05 -2.37
CA PRO A 1023 -25.29 -91.19 -2.45
C PRO A 1023 -25.99 -90.20 -1.53
N LYS A 1024 -27.17 -89.71 -1.96
CA LYS A 1024 -28.02 -88.82 -1.15
C LYS A 1024 -28.22 -89.42 0.25
N ASP A 1025 -28.17 -88.55 1.26
CA ASP A 1025 -28.36 -88.87 2.68
C ASP A 1025 -27.19 -89.60 3.39
N THR A 1026 -26.06 -89.84 2.72
CA THR A 1026 -24.84 -90.39 3.35
C THR A 1026 -24.20 -89.38 4.30
N LYS A 1027 -23.79 -89.79 5.51
CA LYS A 1027 -23.06 -88.92 6.44
C LYS A 1027 -21.58 -88.83 6.05
N LEU A 1028 -21.04 -87.64 5.86
CA LEU A 1028 -19.68 -87.39 5.38
C LEU A 1028 -18.87 -86.63 6.42
N SER A 1029 -17.70 -87.13 6.81
CA SER A 1029 -16.81 -86.47 7.79
C SER A 1029 -15.69 -85.66 7.15
N VAL A 1030 -15.16 -86.12 6.02
CA VAL A 1030 -14.10 -85.43 5.26
C VAL A 1030 -14.39 -85.61 3.78
N ILE A 1031 -14.29 -84.52 3.03
CA ILE A 1031 -14.44 -84.51 1.58
C ILE A 1031 -13.17 -83.91 0.98
N GLU A 1032 -12.59 -84.56 -0.02
CA GLU A 1032 -11.42 -84.08 -0.72
C GLU A 1032 -11.69 -84.11 -2.23
N VAL A 1033 -11.45 -82.98 -2.91
CA VAL A 1033 -11.61 -82.88 -4.36
C VAL A 1033 -10.26 -82.50 -4.96
N LYS A 1034 -9.70 -83.37 -5.80
CA LYS A 1034 -8.40 -83.21 -6.45
C LYS A 1034 -8.56 -83.13 -7.96
N VAL A 1035 -8.36 -81.95 -8.53
CA VAL A 1035 -8.49 -81.69 -9.97
C VAL A 1035 -7.11 -81.44 -10.57
N PRO A 1036 -6.55 -82.41 -11.31
CA PRO A 1036 -5.18 -82.33 -11.83
C PRO A 1036 -5.05 -81.54 -13.14
N VAL A 1037 -6.12 -80.90 -13.60
CA VAL A 1037 -6.21 -80.18 -14.88
C VAL A 1037 -6.76 -78.77 -14.69
N PHE A 1038 -6.52 -77.89 -15.67
CA PHE A 1038 -6.99 -76.51 -15.67
C PHE A 1038 -8.51 -76.44 -15.89
N ASN A 1039 -9.31 -76.79 -14.87
CA ASN A 1039 -10.76 -76.78 -14.91
C ASN A 1039 -11.36 -76.36 -13.56
N PHE A 1040 -11.98 -75.17 -13.51
CA PHE A 1040 -12.62 -74.65 -12.30
C PHE A 1040 -14.12 -74.95 -12.20
N LYS A 1041 -14.71 -75.72 -13.14
CA LYS A 1041 -16.12 -76.15 -13.03
C LYS A 1041 -16.41 -76.93 -11.73
N PRO A 1042 -15.57 -77.89 -11.28
CA PRO A 1042 -15.81 -78.59 -10.02
C PRO A 1042 -15.89 -77.68 -8.80
N LEU A 1043 -15.17 -76.55 -8.76
CA LEU A 1043 -15.28 -75.58 -7.67
C LEU A 1043 -16.69 -74.96 -7.57
N ARG A 1044 -17.34 -74.68 -8.69
CA ARG A 1044 -18.72 -74.16 -8.69
C ARG A 1044 -19.73 -75.19 -8.17
N ILE A 1045 -19.49 -76.48 -8.44
CA ILE A 1045 -20.31 -77.57 -7.91
C ILE A 1045 -20.10 -77.67 -6.39
N ILE A 1046 -18.85 -77.60 -5.93
CA ILE A 1046 -18.52 -77.62 -4.50
C ILE A 1046 -19.22 -76.48 -3.77
N ASP A 1047 -19.16 -75.28 -4.33
CA ASP A 1047 -19.82 -74.10 -3.79
C ASP A 1047 -21.32 -74.31 -3.60
N THR A 1048 -21.98 -74.72 -4.68
CA THR A 1048 -23.43 -74.89 -4.68
C THR A 1048 -23.88 -76.00 -3.70
N LYS A 1049 -23.08 -77.06 -3.54
CA LYS A 1049 -23.46 -78.25 -2.77
C LYS A 1049 -22.99 -78.24 -1.32
N PHE A 1050 -21.87 -77.58 -1.02
CA PHE A 1050 -21.18 -77.70 0.28
C PHE A 1050 -20.90 -76.38 1.00
N SER A 1051 -20.98 -75.20 0.35
CA SER A 1051 -20.63 -73.89 0.96
C SER A 1051 -21.35 -73.58 2.26
N SER A 1052 -22.61 -73.96 2.38
CA SER A 1052 -23.44 -73.67 3.55
C SER A 1052 -23.08 -74.51 4.78
N ASN A 1053 -22.55 -75.72 4.58
CA ASN A 1053 -22.40 -76.72 5.65
C ASN A 1053 -20.96 -77.18 5.87
N CYS A 1054 -20.03 -76.83 4.97
CA CYS A 1054 -18.62 -77.17 5.07
C CYS A 1054 -17.75 -75.91 5.09
N GLU A 1055 -16.59 -76.04 5.70
CA GLU A 1055 -15.51 -75.06 5.60
C GLU A 1055 -14.28 -75.69 4.94
N VAL A 1056 -13.44 -74.84 4.35
CA VAL A 1056 -12.20 -75.28 3.72
C VAL A 1056 -11.15 -75.51 4.80
N GLU A 1057 -10.83 -76.77 5.03
CA GLU A 1057 -9.71 -77.13 5.90
C GLU A 1057 -8.39 -76.71 5.22
N GLU A 1058 -8.23 -77.08 3.95
CA GLU A 1058 -7.08 -76.70 3.15
C GLU A 1058 -7.44 -76.71 1.66
N ALA A 1059 -7.00 -75.70 0.92
CA ALA A 1059 -7.06 -75.65 -0.53
C ALA A 1059 -5.70 -75.25 -1.09
N VAL A 1060 -5.22 -75.95 -2.11
CA VAL A 1060 -3.95 -75.67 -2.76
C VAL A 1060 -4.14 -75.55 -4.26
N LEU A 1061 -3.62 -74.47 -4.85
CA LEU A 1061 -3.50 -74.28 -6.29
C LEU A 1061 -2.03 -74.36 -6.68
N GLU A 1062 -1.69 -75.21 -7.63
CA GLU A 1062 -0.37 -75.31 -8.23
C GLU A 1062 -0.43 -74.84 -9.68
N LEU A 1063 0.45 -73.91 -10.04
CA LEU A 1063 0.60 -73.35 -11.37
C LEU A 1063 2.03 -73.65 -11.87
N GLU A 1064 2.15 -74.20 -13.06
CA GLU A 1064 3.43 -74.35 -13.76
C GLU A 1064 3.38 -73.55 -15.06
N ALA A 1065 4.36 -72.67 -15.27
CA ALA A 1065 4.53 -71.89 -16.49
C ALA A 1065 5.79 -72.32 -17.26
N GLU A 1066 5.90 -72.00 -18.55
CA GLU A 1066 7.12 -72.20 -19.33
C GLU A 1066 7.61 -70.86 -19.89
N ILE A 1067 8.72 -70.36 -19.34
CA ILE A 1067 9.29 -69.06 -19.71
C ILE A 1067 10.76 -69.29 -20.05
N SER A 1068 11.13 -69.04 -21.32
CA SER A 1068 12.51 -69.15 -21.82
C SER A 1068 13.18 -70.51 -21.52
N GLY A 1069 12.45 -71.62 -21.67
CA GLY A 1069 12.95 -72.98 -21.44
C GLY A 1069 13.04 -73.41 -19.97
N LYS A 1070 12.63 -72.55 -19.02
CA LYS A 1070 12.51 -72.87 -17.59
C LYS A 1070 11.04 -73.11 -17.23
N LYS A 1071 10.80 -74.00 -16.27
CA LYS A 1071 9.47 -74.39 -15.78
C LYS A 1071 9.21 -73.90 -14.35
N PRO A 1072 9.05 -72.59 -14.11
CA PRO A 1072 8.75 -72.09 -12.78
C PRO A 1072 7.39 -72.62 -12.29
N ARG A 1073 7.38 -73.06 -11.03
CA ARG A 1073 6.18 -73.49 -10.31
C ARG A 1073 5.83 -72.48 -9.23
N ALA A 1074 4.56 -72.11 -9.17
CA ALA A 1074 3.99 -71.33 -8.09
C ALA A 1074 2.91 -72.17 -7.39
N SER A 1075 2.94 -72.21 -6.07
CA SER A 1075 1.95 -72.90 -5.26
C SER A 1075 1.33 -71.92 -4.29
N LEU A 1076 0.00 -71.87 -4.27
CA LEU A 1076 -0.77 -71.09 -3.31
C LEU A 1076 -1.52 -72.07 -2.41
N ARG A 1077 -1.29 -71.97 -1.10
CA ARG A 1077 -2.03 -72.72 -0.08
C ARG A 1077 -2.91 -71.75 0.70
N LEU A 1078 -4.19 -72.08 0.78
CA LEU A 1078 -5.20 -71.40 1.58
C LEU A 1078 -5.68 -72.38 2.65
N SER A 1079 -5.79 -71.93 3.90
CA SER A 1079 -6.29 -72.75 5.01
C SER A 1079 -7.30 -71.93 5.79
N SER A 1080 -8.37 -72.56 6.28
CA SER A 1080 -9.43 -71.88 7.05
C SER A 1080 -10.10 -70.70 6.32
N VAL A 1081 -10.25 -70.81 4.99
CA VAL A 1081 -10.95 -69.82 4.15
C VAL A 1081 -12.38 -70.30 3.85
N SER A 1082 -13.25 -69.40 3.39
CA SER A 1082 -14.55 -69.83 2.88
C SER A 1082 -14.41 -70.48 1.50
N ILE A 1083 -15.40 -71.28 1.10
CA ILE A 1083 -15.41 -71.86 -0.26
C ILE A 1083 -15.48 -70.74 -1.31
N ASP A 1084 -16.25 -69.68 -1.04
CA ASP A 1084 -16.35 -68.47 -1.87
C ASP A 1084 -14.99 -67.80 -2.11
N ASP A 1085 -14.14 -67.70 -1.09
CA ASP A 1085 -12.80 -67.12 -1.23
C ASP A 1085 -11.95 -67.92 -2.21
N VAL A 1086 -12.01 -69.26 -2.14
CA VAL A 1086 -11.26 -70.13 -3.06
C VAL A 1086 -11.74 -69.96 -4.51
N ILE A 1087 -13.06 -69.83 -4.73
CA ILE A 1087 -13.66 -69.63 -6.05
C ILE A 1087 -13.26 -68.30 -6.67
N ASN A 1088 -13.08 -67.27 -5.85
CA ASN A 1088 -12.67 -65.95 -6.34
C ASN A 1088 -11.15 -65.90 -6.56
N ILE A 1089 -10.37 -66.45 -5.63
CA ILE A 1089 -8.91 -66.33 -5.62
C ILE A 1089 -8.27 -67.24 -6.69
N PHE A 1090 -8.67 -68.51 -6.80
CA PHE A 1090 -7.99 -69.47 -7.71
C PHE A 1090 -8.10 -69.07 -9.18
N PRO A 1091 -9.30 -68.75 -9.73
CA PRO A 1091 -9.44 -68.29 -11.10
C PRO A 1091 -8.83 -66.90 -11.33
N ALA A 1092 -8.93 -65.96 -10.38
CA ALA A 1092 -8.35 -64.63 -10.52
C ALA A 1092 -6.82 -64.67 -10.65
N ILE A 1093 -6.17 -65.50 -9.83
CA ILE A 1093 -4.73 -65.72 -9.92
C ILE A 1093 -4.39 -66.40 -11.24
N ALA A 1094 -5.07 -67.50 -11.58
CA ALA A 1094 -4.84 -68.20 -12.85
C ALA A 1094 -5.02 -67.29 -14.08
N GLN A 1095 -6.02 -66.39 -14.08
CA GLN A 1095 -6.30 -65.44 -15.16
C GLN A 1095 -5.23 -64.34 -15.26
N ARG A 1096 -4.71 -63.86 -14.14
CA ARG A 1096 -3.63 -62.85 -14.10
C ARG A 1096 -2.31 -63.38 -14.70
N TYR A 1097 -2.10 -64.69 -14.65
CA TYR A 1097 -0.97 -65.39 -15.28
C TYR A 1097 -1.28 -65.92 -16.71
N GLY A 1098 -2.46 -65.59 -17.26
CA GLY A 1098 -3.17 -66.29 -18.33
C GLY A 1098 -2.58 -66.35 -19.74
N ILE A 1099 -1.27 -66.09 -19.93
CA ILE A 1099 -0.58 -66.29 -21.22
C ILE A 1099 0.61 -67.26 -21.07
N ALA A 1100 1.11 -67.52 -19.85
CA ALA A 1100 2.32 -68.32 -19.63
C ALA A 1100 2.08 -69.67 -18.90
N VAL A 1101 0.86 -69.96 -18.43
CA VAL A 1101 0.54 -71.19 -17.68
C VAL A 1101 0.43 -72.40 -18.61
N LYS A 1102 1.25 -73.43 -18.37
CA LYS A 1102 1.26 -74.69 -19.12
C LYS A 1102 0.41 -75.79 -18.45
N SER A 1103 0.35 -75.80 -17.12
CA SER A 1103 -0.57 -76.65 -16.37
C SER A 1103 -0.99 -75.98 -15.06
N ALA A 1104 -2.25 -76.17 -14.66
CA ALA A 1104 -2.69 -75.93 -13.29
C ALA A 1104 -3.40 -77.15 -12.74
N SER A 1105 -3.17 -77.42 -11.47
CA SER A 1105 -3.91 -78.38 -10.67
C SER A 1105 -4.32 -77.73 -9.37
N TYR A 1106 -5.41 -78.18 -8.78
CA TYR A 1106 -5.76 -77.79 -7.42
C TYR A 1106 -6.36 -78.95 -6.67
N TRP A 1107 -6.31 -78.84 -5.35
CA TRP A 1107 -7.13 -79.66 -4.50
C TRP A 1107 -7.71 -78.86 -3.35
N ILE A 1108 -8.83 -79.34 -2.85
CA ILE A 1108 -9.56 -78.74 -1.75
C ILE A 1108 -10.06 -79.85 -0.83
N ARG A 1109 -9.77 -79.70 0.47
CA ARG A 1109 -10.30 -80.54 1.54
C ARG A 1109 -11.29 -79.74 2.35
N LEU A 1110 -12.46 -80.31 2.50
CA LEU A 1110 -13.59 -79.74 3.21
C LEU A 1110 -13.88 -80.58 4.44
N ARG A 1111 -14.25 -79.90 5.52
CA ARG A 1111 -14.78 -80.50 6.73
C ARG A 1111 -16.12 -79.85 7.10
N PRO A 1112 -17.01 -80.57 7.81
CA PRO A 1112 -18.23 -80.00 8.35
C PRO A 1112 -17.95 -78.73 9.16
N ARG A 1113 -18.72 -77.67 8.91
CA ARG A 1113 -18.59 -76.39 9.62
C ARG A 1113 -19.12 -76.48 11.06
N ASN A 1114 -20.15 -77.29 11.27
CA ASN A 1114 -20.77 -77.56 12.56
C ASN A 1114 -21.08 -79.06 12.69
N GLY A 1115 -20.58 -79.71 13.75
CA GLY A 1115 -20.77 -81.14 14.01
C GLY A 1115 -19.73 -82.05 13.34
N ASP A 1116 -19.81 -83.36 13.60
CA ASP A 1116 -18.80 -84.32 13.14
C ASP A 1116 -19.03 -84.85 11.71
N TYR A 1117 -20.17 -84.52 11.10
CA TYR A 1117 -20.52 -84.92 9.73
C TYR A 1117 -21.50 -83.96 9.06
N ILE A 1118 -21.54 -83.99 7.73
CA ILE A 1118 -22.63 -83.42 6.93
C ILE A 1118 -23.42 -84.51 6.19
N ILE A 1119 -24.66 -84.22 5.83
CA ILE A 1119 -25.46 -85.13 5.01
C ILE A 1119 -25.18 -84.83 3.53
N ALA A 1120 -24.89 -85.87 2.75
CA ALA A 1120 -24.56 -85.78 1.34
C ALA A 1120 -25.72 -85.17 0.53
N PRO A 1121 -25.48 -84.06 -0.19
CA PRO A 1121 -26.48 -83.39 -1.01
C PRO A 1121 -26.79 -84.21 -2.27
N GLU A 1122 -27.93 -83.91 -2.92
CA GLU A 1122 -28.32 -84.57 -4.16
C GLU A 1122 -27.57 -83.96 -5.37
N PHE A 1123 -26.98 -84.81 -6.21
CA PHE A 1123 -26.26 -84.43 -7.43
C PHE A 1123 -27.06 -84.81 -8.67
N THR A 1124 -27.18 -83.88 -9.62
CA THR A 1124 -27.71 -84.17 -10.96
C THR A 1124 -26.76 -85.08 -11.75
N GLN A 1125 -27.25 -85.75 -12.79
CA GLN A 1125 -26.40 -86.62 -13.63
C GLN A 1125 -25.23 -85.87 -14.29
N GLU A 1126 -25.40 -84.57 -14.58
CA GLU A 1126 -24.36 -83.73 -15.17
C GLU A 1126 -23.30 -83.36 -14.12
N GLU A 1127 -23.72 -82.91 -12.94
CA GLU A 1127 -22.80 -82.60 -11.82
C GLU A 1127 -22.00 -83.83 -11.40
N ALA A 1128 -22.65 -85.00 -11.33
CA ALA A 1128 -21.98 -86.25 -10.96
C ALA A 1128 -20.88 -86.67 -11.94
N ARG A 1129 -21.06 -86.40 -13.25
CA ARG A 1129 -20.03 -86.62 -14.26
C ARG A 1129 -18.88 -85.62 -14.16
N GLU A 1130 -19.16 -84.37 -13.81
CA GLU A 1130 -18.14 -83.32 -13.78
C GLU A 1130 -17.23 -83.37 -12.53
N ILE A 1131 -17.73 -83.87 -11.38
CA ILE A 1131 -16.96 -83.91 -10.12
C ILE A 1131 -16.58 -85.32 -9.65
N GLY A 1132 -17.31 -86.36 -10.08
CA GLY A 1132 -17.17 -87.71 -9.53
C GLY A 1132 -15.78 -88.31 -9.65
N ASP A 1133 -15.07 -88.04 -10.76
CA ASP A 1133 -13.71 -88.56 -10.98
C ASP A 1133 -12.63 -87.88 -10.10
N TYR A 1134 -12.98 -86.74 -9.49
CA TYR A 1134 -12.07 -85.90 -8.71
C TYR A 1134 -12.37 -85.91 -7.22
N MET A 1135 -13.55 -86.36 -6.80
CA MET A 1135 -14.01 -86.33 -5.41
C MET A 1135 -13.74 -87.66 -4.69
N THR A 1136 -13.22 -87.57 -3.48
CA THR A 1136 -13.16 -88.64 -2.50
C THR A 1136 -13.80 -88.18 -1.20
N TYR A 1137 -14.41 -89.10 -0.46
CA TYR A 1137 -15.05 -88.79 0.81
C TYR A 1137 -14.94 -89.93 1.81
N ASN A 1138 -15.05 -89.58 3.09
CA ASN A 1138 -15.11 -90.52 4.21
C ASN A 1138 -16.53 -90.57 4.76
N VAL A 1139 -17.08 -91.78 4.91
CA VAL A 1139 -18.38 -91.99 5.53
C VAL A 1139 -18.25 -91.90 7.05
N PHE A 1140 -19.09 -91.10 7.69
CA PHE A 1140 -19.18 -90.98 9.13
C PHE A 1140 -20.15 -92.01 9.70
N GLU A 1141 -19.62 -93.02 10.39
CA GLU A 1141 -20.41 -93.91 11.25
C GLU A 1141 -20.21 -93.45 12.71
N GLY A 1142 -21.30 -93.07 13.38
CA GLY A 1142 -21.26 -92.59 14.75
C GLY A 1142 -20.81 -93.70 15.69
N GLY A 1143 -19.65 -93.51 16.33
CA GLY A 1143 -19.10 -94.33 17.40
C GLY A 1143 -18.88 -93.48 18.63
#